data_AF-A0A957U623-F1
#
_entry.id   AF-A0A957U623-F1
#
_cell.length_a   1.000
_cell.length_b   1.000
_cell.length_c   1.000
_cell.angle_alpha   90.00
_cell.angle_beta   90.00
_cell.angle_gamma   90.00
#
_symmetry.space_group_name_H-M   'P 1'
#
loop_
_entity.id
_entity.type
_entity.pdbx_description
1 polymer ?
#
loop_
_entity_poly.entity_id
_entity_poly.type
_entity_poly.pdbx_seq_one_letter_code
_entity_poly.pdbx_strand_id
1 'polypeptide(L)'
;MMKGDFTRLTFDPAKHYAAVLMQQGRVQDPADWIEEGAIHRYRRETETRDVIGQCGAPVHAAGFGITSDGAMLTIGQGRYYVDGLLCENEHDVTYANQPDLPDPPDPIAMLKKNGAGIVYLDVWARHITALDNPRLREVALGGPDTATRMKIVWQVKILPVDAPTADAAEGKRLTALQRKLAKQLTQAQETGNDALAAEINQQLAEVEAALATLDTRGLACDDDFTAWDSLIAPGTAKLNARTQQPSPGQDPCFIPPDAGYRRLENQLYRVEIHQPGGPDTATFKWSRDNGVVVTTIEKISGKEVTVHDVGPDDLLGFANGQWVEISDDGVELNGSPGQLVQIDTVDSARRVITLKNAPATLAANPTGVDTARHPKLRRWDQHGNKADATGVKIESGFLPLEDGIEIELTGQHFSTGDYWLIPARTATGEIEWPPYAVPNSNPIPQPPQGIGHHFCRLALVRLVNGKLHVQDCRNLFPPLTELPTASAATALHVVGTNWSNDDLFATAALLKDGLRIQLDAAPDPATAGNDSVIVTLDMPSQNEQLSAVNALDTFVLVGDVSIDPSDPATIVWRLVQTVRPGLTDRPGFGATMGGRAVNLTTAVITRNQFRMHVTVKGRLISRPTNQGRIYLDGQVFGTPVVRTADDVRMTLGFPSGDGERASDFESWFYLGSGEPQRVHDAVLMVPGRSPRFAGFSPTRMDNVMTAFDLAIERATLLGLLPDRYRVQEATFDQEKARAALNRADVGNLFVAGLADQAFAAAADFIRDALAQIGIESQITPVDDLQTEIAVRMAAGDFFDLVLCDQALMPALEEAGLAVRATLVL
;
A
#
# COMPACT_ATOMS: atom_id res chain seq x y z
N MET A 1 19.92 -19.45 -23.51
CA MET A 1 21.36 -19.75 -23.36
C MET A 1 22.18 -18.77 -24.17
N MET A 2 23.13 -18.05 -23.57
CA MET A 2 23.95 -17.05 -24.27
C MET A 2 25.18 -17.72 -24.93
N LYS A 3 25.08 -18.06 -26.23
CA LYS A 3 26.08 -18.81 -27.01
C LYS A 3 26.56 -17.97 -28.20
N GLY A 4 27.32 -16.92 -27.91
CA GLY A 4 27.94 -16.02 -28.89
C GLY A 4 29.45 -15.94 -28.68
N ASP A 5 30.16 -15.43 -29.69
CA ASP A 5 31.60 -15.18 -29.60
C ASP A 5 31.85 -13.92 -28.78
N PHE A 6 32.07 -14.10 -27.48
CA PHE A 6 32.33 -13.01 -26.53
C PHE A 6 33.74 -13.15 -25.97
N THR A 7 34.41 -12.02 -25.73
CA THR A 7 35.75 -12.02 -25.14
C THR A 7 35.73 -12.47 -23.67
N ARG A 8 34.75 -11.98 -22.90
CA ARG A 8 34.43 -12.32 -21.50
C ARG A 8 33.13 -11.63 -21.07
N LEU A 9 32.57 -12.09 -19.94
CA LEU A 9 31.49 -11.41 -19.22
C LEU A 9 32.01 -11.01 -17.83
N THR A 10 32.00 -9.72 -17.53
CA THR A 10 32.67 -9.15 -16.35
C THR A 10 31.73 -8.61 -15.27
N PHE A 11 30.44 -8.47 -15.59
CA PHE A 11 29.43 -7.93 -14.69
C PHE A 11 29.34 -8.76 -13.39
N ASP A 12 29.47 -8.08 -12.26
CA ASP A 12 29.36 -8.65 -10.93
C ASP A 12 28.53 -7.68 -10.05
N PRO A 13 27.30 -8.07 -9.65
CA PRO A 13 26.44 -7.21 -8.85
C PRO A 13 27.07 -6.86 -7.49
N ALA A 14 27.96 -7.67 -6.93
CA ALA A 14 28.58 -7.42 -5.63
C ALA A 14 29.58 -6.25 -5.63
N LYS A 15 30.04 -5.80 -6.82
CA LYS A 15 30.95 -4.66 -6.96
C LYS A 15 30.22 -3.31 -6.94
N HIS A 16 28.89 -3.31 -7.07
CA HIS A 16 28.04 -2.11 -7.07
C HIS A 16 28.46 -1.04 -8.11
N TYR A 17 28.98 -1.46 -9.26
CA TYR A 17 29.30 -0.54 -10.35
C TYR A 17 28.03 0.07 -10.94
N ALA A 18 28.07 1.38 -11.22
CA ALA A 18 26.92 2.13 -11.70
C ALA A 18 26.99 2.48 -13.19
N ALA A 19 28.18 2.44 -13.79
CA ALA A 19 28.45 2.70 -15.21
C ALA A 19 29.89 2.28 -15.58
N VAL A 20 30.14 2.11 -16.89
CA VAL A 20 31.45 1.90 -17.51
C VAL A 20 31.93 3.20 -18.16
N LEU A 21 33.12 3.67 -17.79
CA LEU A 21 33.67 4.94 -18.26
C LEU A 21 34.83 4.73 -19.23
N MET A 22 34.59 5.05 -20.51
CA MET A 22 35.60 4.98 -21.57
C MET A 22 36.70 6.02 -21.37
N GLN A 23 37.96 5.60 -21.41
CA GLN A 23 39.12 6.48 -21.24
C GLN A 23 39.67 6.96 -22.60
N GLN A 24 40.04 8.23 -22.67
CA GLN A 24 40.63 8.81 -23.89
C GLN A 24 41.92 8.07 -24.28
N GLY A 25 42.02 7.67 -25.55
CA GLY A 25 43.22 7.04 -26.11
C GLY A 25 43.45 5.59 -25.71
N ARG A 26 42.49 4.92 -25.06
CA ARG A 26 42.56 3.49 -24.74
C ARG A 26 41.79 2.65 -25.76
N VAL A 27 42.21 1.39 -25.91
CA VAL A 27 41.51 0.39 -26.75
C VAL A 27 40.17 0.04 -26.09
N GLN A 28 39.12 -0.08 -26.88
CA GLN A 28 37.79 -0.53 -26.42
C GLN A 28 37.65 -2.03 -26.58
N ASP A 29 37.11 -2.69 -25.56
CA ASP A 29 36.79 -4.12 -25.56
C ASP A 29 35.26 -4.29 -25.67
N PRO A 30 34.72 -5.19 -26.52
CA PRO A 30 33.29 -5.52 -26.53
C PRO A 30 32.72 -5.89 -25.14
N ALA A 31 33.55 -6.46 -24.25
CA ALA A 31 33.15 -6.77 -22.88
C ALA A 31 32.67 -5.54 -22.09
N ASP A 32 33.27 -4.36 -22.33
CA ASP A 32 32.92 -3.11 -21.65
C ASP A 32 31.48 -2.68 -21.98
N TRP A 33 31.06 -2.84 -23.24
CA TRP A 33 29.71 -2.51 -23.69
C TRP A 33 28.67 -3.51 -23.17
N ILE A 34 29.03 -4.78 -23.10
CA ILE A 34 28.17 -5.83 -22.55
C ILE A 34 27.97 -5.61 -21.04
N GLU A 35 29.04 -5.27 -20.31
CA GLU A 35 28.98 -4.95 -18.89
C GLU A 35 28.11 -3.72 -18.62
N GLU A 36 28.24 -2.65 -19.41
CA GLU A 36 27.38 -1.47 -19.28
C GLU A 36 25.89 -1.83 -19.45
N GLY A 37 25.56 -2.63 -20.47
CA GLY A 37 24.20 -3.12 -20.69
C GLY A 37 23.68 -3.97 -19.52
N ALA A 38 24.54 -4.82 -18.96
CA ALA A 38 24.19 -5.66 -17.81
C ALA A 38 23.96 -4.83 -16.53
N ILE A 39 24.80 -3.81 -16.27
CA ILE A 39 24.63 -2.88 -15.14
C ILE A 39 23.28 -2.18 -15.23
N HIS A 40 22.95 -1.60 -16.38
CA HIS A 40 21.67 -0.91 -16.58
C HIS A 40 20.47 -1.83 -16.46
N ARG A 41 20.58 -3.06 -16.98
CA ARG A 41 19.54 -4.09 -16.86
C ARG A 41 19.30 -4.44 -15.39
N TYR A 42 20.36 -4.81 -14.65
CA TYR A 42 20.27 -5.18 -13.24
C TYR A 42 19.63 -4.06 -12.40
N ARG A 43 20.05 -2.81 -12.63
CA ARG A 43 19.45 -1.65 -11.94
C ARG A 43 17.97 -1.51 -12.25
N ARG A 44 17.56 -1.56 -13.52
CA ARG A 44 16.16 -1.44 -13.92
C ARG A 44 15.30 -2.57 -13.34
N GLU A 45 15.78 -3.80 -13.40
CA GLU A 45 15.06 -4.98 -12.87
C GLU A 45 14.92 -4.87 -11.35
N THR A 46 15.99 -4.48 -10.64
CA THR A 46 15.96 -4.27 -9.18
C THR A 46 15.01 -3.14 -8.79
N GLU A 47 15.14 -1.96 -9.41
CA GLU A 47 14.26 -0.81 -9.17
C GLU A 47 12.78 -1.15 -9.46
N THR A 48 12.52 -1.92 -10.52
CA THR A 48 11.16 -2.38 -10.86
C THR A 48 10.61 -3.35 -9.83
N ARG A 49 11.44 -4.30 -9.36
CA ARG A 49 11.07 -5.24 -8.29
C ARG A 49 10.80 -4.52 -6.97
N ASP A 50 11.59 -3.52 -6.62
CA ASP A 50 11.42 -2.76 -5.36
C ASP A 50 10.11 -1.94 -5.36
N VAL A 51 9.67 -1.48 -6.53
CA VAL A 51 8.43 -0.69 -6.69
C VAL A 51 7.18 -1.57 -6.81
N ILE A 52 7.23 -2.66 -7.60
CA ILE A 52 6.07 -3.51 -7.92
C ILE A 52 5.95 -4.70 -6.95
N GLY A 53 7.06 -5.16 -6.40
CA GLY A 53 7.19 -6.44 -5.71
C GLY A 53 7.66 -7.57 -6.64
N GLN A 54 7.57 -8.81 -6.14
CA GLN A 54 8.01 -9.99 -6.89
C GLN A 54 7.21 -10.22 -8.17
N CYS A 55 5.92 -9.89 -8.19
CA CYS A 55 5.15 -9.84 -9.42
C CYS A 55 3.90 -8.98 -9.33
N GLY A 56 3.47 -8.46 -10.48
CA GLY A 56 2.19 -7.75 -10.61
C GLY A 56 1.86 -7.27 -12.03
N ALA A 57 0.59 -6.96 -12.25
CA ALA A 57 0.07 -6.38 -13.50
C ALA A 57 -0.35 -4.92 -13.29
N PRO A 58 0.01 -4.00 -14.20
CA PRO A 58 -0.46 -2.62 -14.14
C PRO A 58 -1.96 -2.56 -14.46
N VAL A 59 -2.78 -1.93 -13.61
CA VAL A 59 -4.26 -1.92 -13.75
C VAL A 59 -4.76 -1.49 -15.14
N HIS A 60 -4.14 -0.48 -15.77
CA HIS A 60 -4.58 0.05 -17.07
C HIS A 60 -4.13 -0.77 -18.27
N ALA A 61 -3.33 -1.81 -18.05
CA ALA A 61 -2.86 -2.73 -19.08
C ALA A 61 -2.64 -4.11 -18.48
N ALA A 62 -3.56 -4.57 -17.61
CA ALA A 62 -3.37 -5.78 -16.82
C ALA A 62 -3.44 -7.05 -17.70
N GLY A 63 -2.28 -7.59 -18.07
CA GLY A 63 -2.18 -8.76 -18.93
C GLY A 63 -2.20 -10.07 -18.18
N PHE A 64 -2.21 -11.16 -18.96
CA PHE A 64 -2.07 -12.54 -18.47
C PHE A 64 -3.20 -13.01 -17.53
N GLY A 65 -4.37 -12.37 -17.62
CA GLY A 65 -5.58 -12.83 -16.95
C GLY A 65 -6.03 -14.15 -17.55
N ILE A 66 -6.23 -15.17 -16.70
CA ILE A 66 -6.64 -16.49 -17.16
C ILE A 66 -8.16 -16.58 -17.10
N THR A 67 -8.78 -16.90 -18.22
CA THR A 67 -10.22 -17.16 -18.32
C THR A 67 -10.47 -18.55 -18.89
N SER A 68 -11.67 -19.10 -18.66
CA SER A 68 -12.06 -20.43 -19.10
C SER A 68 -13.47 -20.43 -19.65
N ASP A 69 -13.70 -21.13 -20.76
CA ASP A 69 -15.04 -21.46 -21.28
C ASP A 69 -15.56 -22.82 -20.75
N GLY A 70 -14.79 -23.45 -19.85
CA GLY A 70 -15.02 -24.78 -19.31
C GLY A 70 -14.16 -25.85 -19.97
N ALA A 71 -13.67 -25.68 -21.19
CA ALA A 71 -12.81 -26.66 -21.87
C ALA A 71 -11.41 -26.09 -22.16
N MET A 72 -11.33 -24.83 -22.55
CA MET A 72 -10.11 -24.15 -22.97
C MET A 72 -9.78 -23.00 -22.03
N LEU A 73 -8.48 -22.80 -21.78
CA LEU A 73 -7.97 -21.64 -21.07
C LEU A 73 -7.52 -20.57 -22.07
N THR A 74 -7.89 -19.32 -21.80
CA THR A 74 -7.46 -18.14 -22.56
C THR A 74 -6.61 -17.24 -21.68
N ILE A 75 -5.55 -16.69 -22.26
CA ILE A 75 -4.58 -15.79 -21.64
C ILE A 75 -4.84 -14.39 -22.19
N GLY A 76 -5.21 -13.47 -21.31
CA GLY A 76 -5.54 -12.09 -21.68
C GLY A 76 -4.35 -11.26 -22.14
N GLN A 77 -4.58 -10.36 -23.10
CA GLN A 77 -3.61 -9.36 -23.56
C GLN A 77 -3.24 -8.35 -22.46
N GLY A 78 -2.04 -7.79 -22.54
CA GLY A 78 -1.55 -6.74 -21.66
C GLY A 78 -0.14 -7.00 -21.16
N ARG A 79 0.20 -6.38 -20.04
CA ARG A 79 1.52 -6.41 -19.42
C ARG A 79 1.49 -7.11 -18.07
N TYR A 80 2.61 -7.73 -17.73
CA TYR A 80 2.85 -8.30 -16.41
C TYR A 80 4.33 -8.20 -16.07
N TYR A 81 4.65 -7.99 -14.80
CA TYR A 81 6.02 -7.95 -14.31
C TYR A 81 6.31 -9.15 -13.43
N VAL A 82 7.43 -9.81 -13.66
CA VAL A 82 7.91 -10.93 -12.83
C VAL A 82 9.38 -10.68 -12.47
N ASP A 83 9.64 -10.48 -11.19
CA ASP A 83 10.96 -10.19 -10.63
C ASP A 83 11.69 -9.04 -11.34
N GLY A 84 10.94 -8.00 -11.73
CA GLY A 84 11.44 -6.85 -12.49
C GLY A 84 11.45 -7.02 -14.02
N LEU A 85 11.20 -8.22 -14.54
CA LEU A 85 11.11 -8.50 -15.98
C LEU A 85 9.74 -8.11 -16.53
N LEU A 86 9.72 -7.26 -17.55
CA LEU A 86 8.52 -6.90 -18.29
C LEU A 86 8.13 -8.02 -19.28
N CYS A 87 6.93 -8.55 -19.11
CA CYS A 87 6.25 -9.45 -20.05
C CYS A 87 5.13 -8.71 -20.76
N GLU A 88 5.07 -8.84 -22.07
CA GLU A 88 4.01 -8.25 -22.90
C GLU A 88 3.34 -9.35 -23.72
N ASN A 89 2.01 -9.38 -23.67
CA ASN A 89 1.17 -10.20 -24.53
C ASN A 89 0.28 -9.27 -25.35
N GLU A 90 0.47 -9.24 -26.67
CA GLU A 90 -0.13 -8.23 -27.54
C GLU A 90 -1.62 -8.47 -27.81
N HIS A 91 -2.08 -9.72 -27.74
CA HIS A 91 -3.46 -10.11 -28.04
C HIS A 91 -3.90 -11.28 -27.16
N ASP A 92 -5.21 -11.49 -27.00
CA ASP A 92 -5.71 -12.67 -26.30
C ASP A 92 -5.30 -13.95 -27.06
N VAL A 93 -4.71 -14.90 -26.35
CA VAL A 93 -4.25 -16.18 -26.92
C VAL A 93 -4.77 -17.34 -26.10
N THR A 94 -5.08 -18.46 -26.75
CA THR A 94 -5.41 -19.68 -26.01
C THR A 94 -4.14 -20.29 -25.42
N TYR A 95 -4.27 -21.03 -24.31
CA TYR A 95 -3.15 -21.76 -23.71
C TYR A 95 -2.45 -22.68 -24.71
N ALA A 96 -3.20 -23.25 -25.66
CA ALA A 96 -2.68 -24.14 -26.71
C ALA A 96 -1.88 -23.41 -27.80
N ASN A 97 -2.14 -22.12 -28.02
CA ASN A 97 -1.56 -21.33 -29.12
C ASN A 97 -0.70 -20.16 -28.61
N GLN A 98 -0.33 -20.18 -27.33
CA GLN A 98 0.53 -19.15 -26.76
C GLN A 98 1.90 -19.13 -27.46
N PRO A 99 2.53 -17.96 -27.61
CA PRO A 99 3.85 -17.87 -28.20
C PRO A 99 4.87 -18.61 -27.35
N ASP A 100 5.93 -19.08 -28.00
CA ASP A 100 7.12 -19.62 -27.35
C ASP A 100 6.90 -20.84 -26.40
N LEU A 101 5.69 -21.44 -26.30
CA LEU A 101 5.44 -22.75 -25.68
C LEU A 101 4.95 -23.77 -26.73
N PRO A 102 5.86 -24.45 -27.44
CA PRO A 102 5.49 -25.45 -28.44
C PRO A 102 4.95 -26.73 -27.77
N ASP A 103 3.90 -27.29 -28.38
CA ASP A 103 3.22 -28.53 -27.96
C ASP A 103 2.77 -28.53 -26.47
N PRO A 104 1.99 -27.53 -26.04
CA PRO A 104 1.57 -27.40 -24.65
C PRO A 104 0.68 -28.57 -24.21
N PRO A 105 0.86 -29.10 -22.99
CA PRO A 105 0.08 -30.24 -22.50
C PRO A 105 -1.39 -29.89 -22.25
N ASP A 106 -2.32 -30.80 -22.55
CA ASP A 106 -3.76 -30.59 -22.32
C ASP A 106 -4.06 -30.35 -20.83
N PRO A 107 -4.60 -29.17 -20.45
CA PRO A 107 -4.95 -28.84 -19.06
C PRO A 107 -5.86 -29.88 -18.39
N ILE A 108 -6.89 -30.39 -19.08
CA ILE A 108 -7.83 -31.36 -18.51
C ILE A 108 -7.11 -32.68 -18.24
N ALA A 109 -6.26 -33.11 -19.16
CA ALA A 109 -5.47 -34.33 -19.00
C ALA A 109 -4.50 -34.23 -17.80
N MET A 110 -3.87 -33.06 -17.61
CA MET A 110 -2.97 -32.82 -16.47
C MET A 110 -3.69 -32.85 -15.12
N LEU A 111 -4.90 -32.29 -15.05
CA LEU A 111 -5.63 -32.11 -13.80
C LEU A 111 -6.51 -33.31 -13.43
N LYS A 112 -6.69 -34.30 -14.33
CA LYS A 112 -7.52 -35.50 -14.10
C LYS A 112 -7.21 -36.26 -12.80
N LYS A 113 -5.94 -36.27 -12.37
CA LYS A 113 -5.50 -37.00 -11.18
C LYS A 113 -5.63 -36.19 -9.91
N ASN A 114 -5.17 -34.94 -9.93
CA ASN A 114 -5.03 -34.10 -8.73
C ASN A 114 -6.27 -33.23 -8.46
N GLY A 115 -7.10 -32.97 -9.48
CA GLY A 115 -8.32 -32.16 -9.40
C GLY A 115 -8.09 -30.65 -9.43
N ALA A 116 -6.90 -30.17 -9.05
CA ALA A 116 -6.54 -28.76 -9.04
C ALA A 116 -5.11 -28.52 -9.58
N GLY A 117 -4.84 -27.27 -9.95
CA GLY A 117 -3.54 -26.84 -10.47
C GLY A 117 -3.31 -25.34 -10.29
N ILE A 118 -2.04 -24.95 -10.19
CA ILE A 118 -1.60 -23.56 -10.21
C ILE A 118 -1.26 -23.22 -11.66
N VAL A 119 -1.92 -22.21 -12.21
CA VAL A 119 -1.51 -21.59 -13.47
C VAL A 119 -0.48 -20.52 -13.14
N TYR A 120 0.71 -20.62 -13.72
CA TYR A 120 1.83 -19.73 -13.43
C TYR A 120 2.52 -19.24 -14.69
N LEU A 121 3.17 -18.09 -14.57
CA LEU A 121 4.01 -17.50 -15.59
C LEU A 121 5.47 -17.87 -15.31
N ASP A 122 6.14 -18.45 -16.29
CA ASP A 122 7.57 -18.76 -16.32
C ASP A 122 8.25 -17.78 -17.29
N VAL A 123 9.20 -16.98 -16.80
CA VAL A 123 9.80 -15.86 -17.53
C VAL A 123 11.32 -15.94 -17.48
N TRP A 124 11.97 -15.75 -18.62
CA TRP A 124 13.43 -15.70 -18.68
C TRP A 124 13.97 -14.92 -19.89
N ALA A 125 15.28 -14.67 -19.88
CA ALA A 125 15.99 -14.05 -20.99
C ALA A 125 16.54 -15.09 -21.99
N ARG A 126 16.02 -15.09 -23.22
CA ARG A 126 16.50 -15.91 -24.35
C ARG A 126 17.48 -15.13 -25.21
N HIS A 127 18.58 -15.77 -25.60
CA HIS A 127 19.52 -15.24 -26.58
C HIS A 127 19.02 -15.53 -27.99
N ILE A 128 19.04 -14.53 -28.86
CA ILE A 128 18.54 -14.58 -30.23
C ILE A 128 19.69 -14.28 -31.18
N THR A 129 19.91 -15.18 -32.13
CA THR A 129 20.98 -15.12 -33.13
C THR A 129 20.40 -14.92 -34.53
N ALA A 130 21.26 -14.73 -35.52
CA ALA A 130 20.86 -14.69 -36.91
C ALA A 130 20.17 -15.99 -37.40
N LEU A 131 20.36 -17.13 -36.72
CA LEU A 131 19.66 -18.38 -37.04
C LEU A 131 18.20 -18.37 -36.59
N ASP A 132 17.89 -17.60 -35.55
CA ASP A 132 16.53 -17.42 -35.02
C ASP A 132 15.82 -16.27 -35.76
N ASN A 133 16.56 -15.22 -36.12
CA ASN A 133 16.05 -14.10 -36.87
C ASN A 133 17.07 -13.65 -37.94
N PRO A 134 16.87 -14.06 -39.21
CA PRO A 134 17.78 -13.73 -40.31
C PRO A 134 17.99 -12.23 -40.53
N ARG A 135 17.06 -11.37 -40.07
CA ARG A 135 17.17 -9.91 -40.20
C ARG A 135 18.24 -9.28 -39.30
N LEU A 136 18.83 -10.05 -38.38
CA LEU A 136 19.96 -9.57 -37.57
C LEU A 136 21.26 -9.45 -38.37
N ARG A 137 21.36 -10.11 -39.53
CA ARG A 137 22.53 -10.00 -40.43
C ARG A 137 22.51 -8.68 -41.19
N GLU A 138 23.67 -8.04 -41.28
CA GLU A 138 23.80 -6.80 -42.04
C GLU A 138 23.86 -7.10 -43.54
N VAL A 139 22.73 -6.88 -44.23
CA VAL A 139 22.58 -7.21 -45.65
C VAL A 139 23.52 -6.38 -46.52
N ALA A 140 23.79 -5.12 -46.17
CA ALA A 140 24.65 -4.23 -46.96
C ALA A 140 26.13 -4.64 -46.93
N LEU A 141 26.56 -5.41 -45.93
CA LEU A 141 27.95 -5.86 -45.76
C LEU A 141 28.17 -7.32 -46.17
N GLY A 142 27.21 -7.92 -46.90
CA GLY A 142 27.30 -9.32 -47.33
C GLY A 142 26.82 -10.32 -46.28
N GLY A 143 26.02 -9.89 -45.31
CA GLY A 143 25.40 -10.73 -44.29
C GLY A 143 26.21 -11.04 -43.02
N PRO A 144 27.24 -10.27 -42.59
CA PRO A 144 27.92 -10.56 -41.33
C PRO A 144 26.96 -10.44 -40.14
N ASP A 145 27.14 -11.32 -39.17
CA ASP A 145 26.51 -11.25 -37.86
C ASP A 145 27.38 -10.38 -36.96
N THR A 146 26.90 -9.17 -36.64
CA THR A 146 27.68 -8.15 -35.90
C THR A 146 27.34 -8.13 -34.42
N ALA A 147 26.10 -8.49 -34.05
CA ALA A 147 25.61 -8.49 -32.69
C ALA A 147 24.32 -9.29 -32.57
N THR A 148 24.21 -10.08 -31.52
CA THR A 148 23.03 -10.87 -31.18
C THR A 148 22.04 -10.05 -30.32
N ARG A 149 20.88 -10.64 -30.00
CA ARG A 149 19.85 -9.98 -29.17
C ARG A 149 19.48 -10.82 -27.97
N MET A 150 18.85 -10.17 -27.01
CA MET A 150 18.23 -10.80 -25.86
C MET A 150 16.73 -10.50 -25.91
N LYS A 151 15.90 -11.54 -25.87
CA LYS A 151 14.44 -11.47 -25.87
C LYS A 151 13.95 -11.97 -24.51
N ILE A 152 13.04 -11.23 -23.86
CA ILE A 152 12.29 -11.79 -22.73
C ILE A 152 11.24 -12.75 -23.29
N VAL A 153 11.30 -13.99 -22.83
CA VAL A 153 10.35 -15.04 -23.18
C VAL A 153 9.50 -15.33 -21.96
N TRP A 154 8.22 -15.57 -22.20
CA TRP A 154 7.26 -15.95 -21.18
C TRP A 154 6.50 -17.20 -21.64
N GLN A 155 6.13 -18.05 -20.69
CA GLN A 155 5.27 -19.20 -20.91
C GLN A 155 4.28 -19.31 -19.76
N VAL A 156 3.00 -19.49 -20.07
CA VAL A 156 1.98 -19.86 -19.10
C VAL A 156 1.92 -21.38 -19.01
N LYS A 157 2.16 -21.92 -17.82
CA LYS A 157 2.19 -23.36 -17.53
C LYS A 157 1.25 -23.70 -16.39
N ILE A 158 0.94 -24.99 -16.26
CA ILE A 158 0.07 -25.52 -15.19
C ILE A 158 0.89 -26.47 -14.33
N LEU A 159 0.89 -26.24 -13.02
CA LEU A 159 1.47 -27.11 -12.02
C LEU A 159 0.34 -27.85 -11.27
N PRO A 160 0.16 -29.17 -11.46
CA PRO A 160 -0.86 -29.92 -10.73
C PRO A 160 -0.62 -29.91 -9.22
N VAL A 161 -1.68 -29.68 -8.43
CA VAL A 161 -1.65 -29.70 -6.96
C VAL A 161 -2.84 -30.47 -6.41
N ASP A 162 -2.65 -31.13 -5.27
CA ASP A 162 -3.70 -31.95 -4.67
C ASP A 162 -4.81 -31.07 -4.06
N ALA A 163 -6.06 -31.36 -4.41
CA ALA A 163 -7.21 -30.73 -3.78
C ALA A 163 -7.36 -31.15 -2.30
N PRO A 164 -7.88 -30.28 -1.40
CA PRO A 164 -8.04 -30.57 0.02
C PRO A 164 -8.90 -31.80 0.30
N THR A 165 -8.50 -32.60 1.29
CA THR A 165 -9.11 -33.91 1.60
C THR A 165 -10.49 -33.83 2.27
N ALA A 166 -10.86 -32.70 2.87
CA ALA A 166 -12.15 -32.52 3.56
C ALA A 166 -13.36 -32.55 2.60
N ASP A 167 -13.17 -32.11 1.35
CA ASP A 167 -14.22 -32.09 0.32
C ASP A 167 -14.30 -33.42 -0.47
N ALA A 168 -13.32 -34.31 -0.30
CA ALA A 168 -13.24 -35.56 -1.04
C ALA A 168 -14.35 -36.58 -0.67
N ALA A 169 -14.84 -36.57 0.57
CA ALA A 169 -15.89 -37.50 1.02
C ALA A 169 -17.30 -37.07 0.55
N GLU A 170 -17.64 -35.79 0.74
CA GLU A 170 -18.92 -35.24 0.28
C GLU A 170 -18.94 -35.10 -1.24
N GLY A 171 -17.81 -34.74 -1.87
CA GLY A 171 -17.64 -34.78 -3.32
C GLY A 171 -17.85 -36.19 -3.90
N LYS A 172 -17.28 -37.24 -3.29
CA LYS A 172 -17.56 -38.63 -3.70
C LYS A 172 -19.05 -38.99 -3.60
N ARG A 173 -19.73 -38.52 -2.55
CA ARG A 173 -21.16 -38.75 -2.33
C ARG A 173 -22.01 -38.07 -3.41
N LEU A 174 -21.75 -36.80 -3.69
CA LEU A 174 -22.46 -36.03 -4.71
C LEU A 174 -22.19 -36.56 -6.13
N THR A 175 -20.96 -36.95 -6.46
CA THR A 175 -20.63 -37.57 -7.76
C THR A 175 -21.32 -38.93 -7.92
N ALA A 176 -21.46 -39.71 -6.84
CA ALA A 176 -22.25 -40.94 -6.88
C ALA A 176 -23.74 -40.67 -7.09
N LEU A 177 -24.28 -39.61 -6.46
CA LEU A 177 -25.66 -39.16 -6.65
C LEU A 177 -25.91 -38.67 -8.07
N GLN A 178 -25.00 -37.87 -8.65
CA GLN A 178 -25.06 -37.40 -10.03
C GLN A 178 -25.11 -38.56 -11.03
N ARG A 179 -24.24 -39.58 -10.87
CA ARG A 179 -24.28 -40.79 -11.72
C ARG A 179 -25.60 -41.56 -11.59
N LYS A 180 -26.17 -41.60 -10.39
CA LYS A 180 -27.46 -42.27 -10.15
C LYS A 180 -28.60 -41.52 -10.84
N LEU A 181 -28.65 -40.20 -10.68
CA LEU A 181 -29.63 -39.32 -11.33
C LEU A 181 -29.50 -39.37 -12.86
N ALA A 182 -28.28 -39.35 -13.40
CA ALA A 182 -28.05 -39.46 -14.85
C ALA A 182 -28.61 -40.77 -15.43
N LYS A 183 -28.44 -41.91 -14.74
CA LYS A 183 -29.06 -43.18 -15.16
C LYS A 183 -30.58 -43.14 -15.09
N GLN A 184 -31.15 -42.52 -14.05
CA GLN A 184 -32.59 -42.36 -13.91
C GLN A 184 -33.17 -41.44 -15.00
N LEU A 185 -32.41 -40.41 -15.42
CA LEU A 185 -32.80 -39.53 -16.52
C LEU A 185 -32.90 -40.30 -17.83
N THR A 186 -31.88 -41.11 -18.15
CA THR A 186 -31.90 -41.96 -19.36
C THR A 186 -33.11 -42.90 -19.35
N GLN A 187 -33.40 -43.52 -18.21
CA GLN A 187 -34.55 -44.42 -18.07
C GLN A 187 -35.91 -43.69 -18.19
N ALA A 188 -36.02 -42.47 -17.63
CA ALA A 188 -37.22 -41.63 -17.76
C ALA A 188 -37.46 -41.18 -19.21
N GLN A 189 -36.38 -40.86 -19.95
CA GLN A 189 -36.44 -40.52 -21.37
C GLN A 189 -36.84 -41.72 -22.24
N GLU A 190 -36.28 -42.90 -21.98
CA GLU A 190 -36.64 -44.15 -22.69
C GLU A 190 -38.09 -44.58 -22.46
N THR A 191 -38.66 -44.23 -21.30
CA THR A 191 -40.06 -44.52 -20.94
C THR A 191 -41.04 -43.42 -21.32
N GLY A 192 -40.57 -42.30 -21.89
CA GLY A 192 -41.39 -41.17 -22.33
C GLY A 192 -42.06 -40.39 -21.19
N ASN A 193 -41.48 -40.39 -19.99
CA ASN A 193 -42.02 -39.66 -18.85
C ASN A 193 -41.34 -38.28 -18.70
N ASP A 194 -41.82 -37.31 -19.46
CA ASP A 194 -41.25 -35.96 -19.55
C ASP A 194 -41.26 -35.20 -18.21
N ALA A 195 -42.27 -35.44 -17.36
CA ALA A 195 -42.37 -34.82 -16.05
C ALA A 195 -41.26 -35.31 -15.10
N LEU A 196 -40.99 -36.62 -15.10
CA LEU A 196 -39.91 -37.21 -14.32
C LEU A 196 -38.53 -36.77 -14.86
N ALA A 197 -38.38 -36.66 -16.18
CA ALA A 197 -37.14 -36.17 -16.79
C ALA A 197 -36.85 -34.71 -16.42
N ALA A 198 -37.87 -33.84 -16.39
CA ALA A 198 -37.71 -32.45 -15.96
C ALA A 198 -37.28 -32.34 -14.49
N GLU A 199 -37.89 -33.14 -13.61
CA GLU A 199 -37.54 -33.16 -12.18
C GLU A 199 -36.12 -33.68 -11.92
N ILE A 200 -35.70 -34.73 -12.63
CA ILE A 200 -34.32 -35.24 -12.54
C ILE A 200 -33.31 -34.22 -13.07
N ASN A 201 -33.64 -33.49 -14.15
CA ASN A 201 -32.78 -32.42 -14.66
C ASN A 201 -32.58 -31.30 -13.65
N GLN A 202 -33.64 -30.92 -12.91
CA GLN A 202 -33.52 -29.94 -11.83
C GLN A 202 -32.62 -30.45 -10.70
N GLN A 203 -32.79 -31.70 -10.27
CA GLN A 203 -31.95 -32.31 -9.23
C GLN A 203 -30.48 -32.43 -9.68
N LEU A 204 -30.22 -32.73 -10.95
CA LEU A 204 -28.87 -32.72 -11.52
C LEU A 204 -28.26 -31.32 -11.46
N ALA A 205 -29.01 -30.27 -11.80
CA ALA A 205 -28.53 -28.89 -11.71
C ALA A 205 -28.20 -28.49 -10.25
N GLU A 206 -29.01 -28.92 -9.27
CA GLU A 206 -28.76 -28.67 -7.85
C GLU A 206 -27.51 -29.42 -7.34
N VAL A 207 -27.33 -30.68 -7.74
CA VAL A 207 -26.12 -31.46 -7.42
C VAL A 207 -24.89 -30.87 -8.09
N GLU A 208 -25.01 -30.38 -9.33
CA GLU A 208 -23.94 -29.67 -10.03
C GLU A 208 -23.56 -28.37 -9.32
N ALA A 209 -24.54 -27.59 -8.85
CA ALA A 209 -24.30 -26.39 -8.04
C ALA A 209 -23.65 -26.75 -6.68
N ALA A 210 -24.08 -27.83 -6.03
CA ALA A 210 -23.50 -28.30 -4.77
C ALA A 210 -22.04 -28.78 -4.94
N LEU A 211 -21.76 -29.55 -6.00
CA LEU A 211 -20.39 -29.94 -6.37
C LEU A 211 -19.52 -28.70 -6.64
N ALA A 212 -20.06 -27.70 -7.35
CA ALA A 212 -19.35 -26.45 -7.63
C ALA A 212 -19.03 -25.65 -6.36
N THR A 213 -19.83 -25.76 -5.29
CA THR A 213 -19.58 -25.04 -4.01
C THR A 213 -18.65 -25.79 -3.05
N LEU A 214 -18.66 -27.12 -3.04
CA LEU A 214 -17.64 -27.91 -2.32
C LEU A 214 -16.24 -27.64 -2.85
N ASP A 215 -16.12 -27.41 -4.16
CA ASP A 215 -14.85 -27.09 -4.80
C ASP A 215 -14.38 -25.62 -4.61
N THR A 216 -15.08 -24.82 -3.80
CA THR A 216 -14.63 -23.44 -3.44
C THR A 216 -14.09 -23.35 -2.03
N ARG A 217 -14.12 -24.43 -1.25
CA ARG A 217 -13.57 -24.47 0.10
C ARG A 217 -12.13 -25.01 0.02
N GLY A 218 -11.19 -24.29 0.62
CA GLY A 218 -9.90 -24.84 1.02
C GLY A 218 -8.70 -24.76 0.06
N LEU A 219 -8.79 -24.12 -1.12
CA LEU A 219 -7.58 -23.61 -1.81
C LEU A 219 -7.77 -22.14 -2.15
N ALA A 220 -6.89 -21.31 -1.62
CA ALA A 220 -6.77 -19.89 -1.90
C ALA A 220 -5.45 -19.58 -2.61
N CYS A 221 -5.39 -18.45 -3.30
CA CYS A 221 -4.23 -18.04 -4.10
C CYS A 221 -2.94 -17.86 -3.27
N ASP A 222 -3.11 -17.58 -1.99
CA ASP A 222 -2.08 -17.33 -0.99
C ASP A 222 -1.71 -18.57 -0.16
N ASP A 223 -2.32 -19.72 -0.42
CA ASP A 223 -1.95 -20.97 0.25
C ASP A 223 -0.51 -21.39 -0.07
N ASP A 224 0.09 -22.12 0.88
CA ASP A 224 1.40 -22.74 0.73
C ASP A 224 1.29 -24.07 -0.04
N PHE A 225 2.06 -24.18 -1.12
CA PHE A 225 2.08 -25.38 -1.96
C PHE A 225 3.50 -25.93 -2.05
N THR A 226 3.77 -27.10 -1.47
CA THR A 226 5.10 -27.72 -1.53
C THR A 226 5.58 -27.96 -2.97
N ALA A 227 4.66 -28.26 -3.89
CA ALA A 227 4.98 -28.38 -5.32
C ALA A 227 5.46 -27.05 -5.91
N TRP A 228 4.86 -25.93 -5.50
CA TRP A 228 5.27 -24.58 -5.89
C TRP A 228 6.63 -24.24 -5.32
N ASP A 229 6.84 -24.46 -4.02
CA ASP A 229 8.11 -24.20 -3.35
C ASP A 229 9.27 -24.99 -3.97
N SER A 230 9.00 -26.23 -4.37
CA SER A 230 9.98 -27.08 -5.06
C SER A 230 10.30 -26.57 -6.47
N LEU A 231 9.33 -26.00 -7.18
CA LEU A 231 9.52 -25.44 -8.51
C LEU A 231 10.38 -24.17 -8.48
N ILE A 232 10.16 -23.30 -7.49
CA ILE A 232 10.87 -22.02 -7.37
C ILE A 232 12.16 -22.11 -6.55
N ALA A 233 12.49 -23.27 -6.00
CA ALA A 233 13.69 -23.47 -5.21
C ALA A 233 14.94 -23.16 -6.06
N PRO A 234 15.91 -22.39 -5.53
CA PRO A 234 17.12 -22.09 -6.27
C PRO A 234 17.95 -23.34 -6.54
N GLY A 235 18.54 -23.41 -7.73
CA GLY A 235 19.47 -24.48 -8.09
C GLY A 235 20.67 -24.54 -7.14
N THR A 236 21.18 -25.75 -6.90
CA THR A 236 22.32 -25.98 -5.98
C THR A 236 23.62 -26.25 -6.71
N ALA A 237 23.60 -26.31 -8.04
CA ALA A 237 24.77 -26.55 -8.87
C ALA A 237 25.81 -25.44 -8.72
N LYS A 238 27.07 -25.83 -8.61
CA LYS A 238 28.23 -24.95 -8.65
C LYS A 238 29.33 -25.62 -9.46
N LEU A 239 30.09 -24.81 -10.18
CA LEU A 239 31.31 -25.25 -10.85
C LEU A 239 32.50 -24.59 -10.16
N ASN A 240 33.60 -25.31 -10.01
CA ASN A 240 34.90 -24.75 -9.71
C ASN A 240 35.82 -25.02 -10.90
N ALA A 241 36.73 -24.11 -11.22
CA ALA A 241 37.68 -24.28 -12.32
C ALA A 241 39.08 -23.91 -11.86
N ARG A 242 40.07 -24.63 -12.38
CA ARG A 242 41.48 -24.32 -12.15
C ARG A 242 42.33 -24.67 -13.36
N THR A 243 43.54 -24.15 -13.37
CA THR A 243 44.62 -24.71 -14.18
C THR A 243 45.48 -25.63 -13.33
N GLN A 244 46.03 -26.66 -13.95
CA GLN A 244 46.93 -27.62 -13.32
C GLN A 244 48.22 -27.68 -14.16
N GLN A 245 49.33 -27.24 -13.57
CA GLN A 245 50.64 -27.44 -14.18
C GLN A 245 50.92 -28.95 -14.30
N PRO A 246 51.56 -29.40 -15.39
CA PRO A 246 51.94 -30.79 -15.53
C PRO A 246 52.94 -31.17 -14.45
N SER A 247 52.71 -32.30 -13.77
CA SER A 247 53.65 -32.83 -12.78
C SER A 247 55.04 -32.96 -13.41
N PRO A 248 56.12 -32.50 -12.75
CA PRO A 248 57.47 -32.72 -13.25
C PRO A 248 57.67 -34.22 -13.44
N GLY A 249 57.90 -34.63 -14.70
CA GLY A 249 58.11 -36.03 -15.03
C GLY A 249 59.33 -36.59 -14.30
N GLN A 250 59.42 -37.92 -14.19
CA GLN A 250 60.62 -38.58 -13.64
C GLN A 250 61.86 -38.44 -14.53
N ASP A 251 61.73 -37.81 -15.70
CA ASP A 251 62.84 -37.52 -16.62
C ASP A 251 63.49 -36.16 -16.25
N PRO A 252 64.75 -36.14 -15.80
CA PRO A 252 65.46 -34.91 -15.45
C PRO A 252 65.71 -33.95 -16.63
N CYS A 253 65.41 -34.35 -17.88
CA CYS A 253 65.44 -33.48 -19.06
C CYS A 253 64.08 -32.87 -19.43
N PHE A 254 62.99 -33.28 -18.76
CA PHE A 254 61.66 -32.71 -18.98
C PHE A 254 61.50 -31.42 -18.17
N ILE A 255 61.52 -30.28 -18.86
CA ILE A 255 61.14 -28.99 -18.27
C ILE A 255 59.63 -28.85 -18.49
N PRO A 256 58.79 -29.05 -17.45
CA PRO A 256 57.35 -28.82 -17.59
C PRO A 256 57.11 -27.35 -17.95
N PRO A 257 56.15 -27.05 -18.84
CA PRO A 257 55.76 -25.66 -19.09
C PRO A 257 55.33 -24.99 -17.77
N ASP A 258 55.82 -23.77 -17.54
CA ASP A 258 55.49 -22.97 -16.35
C ASP A 258 54.03 -22.48 -16.34
N ALA A 259 53.35 -22.51 -17.49
CA ALA A 259 51.95 -22.10 -17.63
C ALA A 259 50.98 -23.25 -17.32
N GLY A 260 49.93 -22.94 -16.53
CA GLY A 260 48.85 -23.89 -16.24
C GLY A 260 47.95 -24.13 -17.45
N TYR A 261 47.62 -23.07 -18.20
CA TYR A 261 46.94 -23.13 -19.49
C TYR A 261 47.94 -23.17 -20.64
N ARG A 262 47.78 -24.14 -21.57
CA ARG A 262 48.84 -24.50 -22.53
C ARG A 262 48.56 -24.18 -23.99
N ARG A 263 47.39 -23.63 -24.35
CA ARG A 263 47.12 -23.20 -25.73
C ARG A 263 47.68 -21.82 -26.04
N LEU A 264 47.90 -21.61 -27.34
CA LEU A 264 48.41 -20.36 -27.91
C LEU A 264 47.33 -19.29 -28.13
N GLU A 265 46.06 -19.68 -28.04
CA GLU A 265 44.89 -18.83 -28.30
C GLU A 265 44.19 -18.47 -26.99
N ASN A 266 43.63 -17.26 -26.91
CA ASN A 266 42.65 -16.96 -25.88
C ASN A 266 41.34 -17.67 -26.22
N GLN A 267 40.71 -18.26 -25.21
CA GLN A 267 39.51 -19.09 -25.40
C GLN A 267 38.43 -18.72 -24.37
N LEU A 268 37.17 -18.97 -24.70
CA LEU A 268 36.02 -18.81 -23.79
C LEU A 268 35.33 -20.17 -23.63
N TYR A 269 35.84 -20.96 -22.70
CA TYR A 269 35.28 -22.28 -22.43
C TYR A 269 33.88 -22.14 -21.86
N ARG A 270 32.97 -23.00 -22.31
CA ARG A 270 31.63 -23.17 -21.77
C ARG A 270 31.49 -24.59 -21.27
N VAL A 271 31.07 -24.75 -20.02
CA VAL A 271 30.62 -26.02 -19.45
C VAL A 271 29.11 -25.90 -19.25
N GLU A 272 28.34 -26.84 -19.78
CA GLU A 272 26.86 -26.83 -19.74
C GLU A 272 26.32 -28.18 -19.29
N ILE A 273 25.36 -28.19 -18.38
CA ILE A 273 24.63 -29.40 -18.00
C ILE A 273 23.77 -29.85 -19.16
N HIS A 274 23.94 -31.12 -19.56
CA HIS A 274 23.17 -31.74 -20.62
C HIS A 274 21.98 -32.53 -20.04
N GLN A 275 22.24 -33.63 -19.30
CA GLN A 275 21.18 -34.34 -18.61
C GLN A 275 20.98 -33.78 -17.20
N PRO A 276 19.74 -33.50 -16.78
CA PRO A 276 19.45 -33.00 -15.45
C PRO A 276 19.53 -34.13 -14.41
N GLY A 277 19.54 -33.78 -13.13
CA GLY A 277 19.42 -34.73 -12.02
C GLY A 277 20.40 -34.46 -10.88
N GLY A 278 20.68 -35.50 -10.10
CA GLY A 278 21.68 -35.45 -9.03
C GLY A 278 23.10 -35.69 -9.54
N PRO A 279 24.12 -35.59 -8.67
CA PRO A 279 25.54 -35.76 -9.04
C PRO A 279 25.87 -37.04 -9.80
N ASP A 280 25.18 -38.15 -9.49
CA ASP A 280 25.46 -39.47 -10.10
C ASP A 280 24.73 -39.71 -11.43
N THR A 281 23.74 -38.88 -11.75
CA THR A 281 22.87 -39.05 -12.92
C THR A 281 23.03 -37.92 -13.94
N ALA A 282 23.34 -36.72 -13.46
CA ALA A 282 23.54 -35.56 -14.31
C ALA A 282 24.83 -35.68 -15.12
N THR A 283 24.79 -35.12 -16.31
CA THR A 283 25.93 -35.10 -17.23
C THR A 283 26.14 -33.69 -17.74
N PHE A 284 27.35 -33.41 -18.21
CA PHE A 284 27.70 -32.13 -18.80
C PHE A 284 28.30 -32.32 -20.19
N LYS A 285 28.29 -31.25 -20.97
CA LYS A 285 28.98 -31.08 -22.24
C LYS A 285 29.77 -29.79 -22.18
N TRP A 286 30.77 -29.66 -23.03
CA TRP A 286 31.60 -28.47 -23.02
C TRP A 286 32.09 -28.10 -24.41
N SER A 287 32.40 -26.81 -24.57
CA SER A 287 32.98 -26.26 -25.78
C SER A 287 34.07 -25.25 -25.42
N ARG A 288 35.09 -25.14 -26.26
CA ARG A 288 36.17 -24.15 -26.08
C ARG A 288 35.80 -22.74 -26.58
N ASP A 289 34.83 -22.64 -27.50
CA ASP A 289 34.42 -21.41 -28.18
C ASP A 289 32.99 -20.98 -27.77
N ASN A 290 32.61 -21.15 -26.50
CA ASN A 290 31.24 -20.91 -25.99
C ASN A 290 30.11 -21.62 -26.77
N GLY A 291 30.44 -22.69 -27.50
CA GLY A 291 29.52 -23.39 -28.38
C GLY A 291 29.02 -22.53 -29.53
N VAL A 292 29.80 -21.56 -30.03
CA VAL A 292 29.38 -20.63 -31.10
C VAL A 292 29.21 -21.30 -32.46
N VAL A 293 29.90 -22.42 -32.72
CA VAL A 293 29.81 -23.12 -34.01
C VAL A 293 28.47 -23.84 -34.13
N VAL A 294 27.58 -23.26 -34.93
CA VAL A 294 26.21 -23.75 -35.15
C VAL A 294 25.75 -23.49 -36.58
N THR A 295 24.92 -24.37 -37.12
CA THR A 295 24.31 -24.25 -38.45
C THR A 295 22.84 -24.67 -38.43
N THR A 296 22.05 -24.20 -39.40
CA THR A 296 20.65 -24.62 -39.58
C THR A 296 20.58 -25.99 -40.24
N ILE A 297 19.70 -26.86 -39.73
CA ILE A 297 19.41 -28.16 -40.35
C ILE A 297 18.28 -28.00 -41.36
N GLU A 298 18.51 -28.42 -42.60
CA GLU A 298 17.51 -28.40 -43.67
C GLU A 298 16.75 -29.72 -43.76
N LYS A 299 17.42 -30.84 -43.47
CA LYS A 299 16.86 -32.18 -43.57
C LYS A 299 17.61 -33.19 -42.71
N ILE A 300 16.88 -34.13 -42.11
CA ILE A 300 17.42 -35.32 -41.45
C ILE A 300 16.91 -36.55 -42.20
N SER A 301 17.83 -37.40 -42.67
CA SER A 301 17.51 -38.62 -43.43
C SER A 301 18.39 -39.78 -42.98
N GLY A 302 17.90 -40.56 -42.02
CA GLY A 302 18.69 -41.65 -41.43
C GLY A 302 19.90 -41.09 -40.68
N LYS A 303 21.11 -41.40 -41.15
CA LYS A 303 22.37 -40.88 -40.57
C LYS A 303 22.84 -39.57 -41.20
N GLU A 304 22.27 -39.16 -42.32
CA GLU A 304 22.69 -37.97 -43.06
C GLU A 304 21.86 -36.76 -42.60
N VAL A 305 22.56 -35.69 -42.25
CA VAL A 305 21.99 -34.39 -41.91
C VAL A 305 22.43 -33.38 -42.94
N THR A 306 21.48 -32.84 -43.71
CA THR A 306 21.73 -31.74 -44.65
C THR A 306 21.63 -30.42 -43.90
N VAL A 307 22.65 -29.58 -44.02
CA VAL A 307 22.77 -28.31 -43.31
C VAL A 307 22.94 -27.13 -44.26
N HIS A 308 22.64 -25.92 -43.79
CA HIS A 308 22.81 -24.70 -44.56
C HIS A 308 24.28 -24.43 -44.93
N ASP A 309 25.19 -24.70 -44.00
CA ASP A 309 26.65 -24.57 -44.17
C ASP A 309 27.40 -25.47 -43.19
N VAL A 310 28.61 -25.94 -43.56
CA VAL A 310 29.46 -26.84 -42.72
C VAL A 310 30.62 -26.10 -42.02
N GLY A 311 30.67 -24.78 -42.16
CA GLY A 311 31.77 -23.94 -41.71
C GLY A 311 32.88 -23.78 -42.75
N PRO A 312 33.81 -22.84 -42.51
CA PRO A 312 34.84 -22.47 -43.49
C PRO A 312 35.96 -23.51 -43.62
N ASP A 313 36.31 -24.24 -42.56
CA ASP A 313 37.33 -25.29 -42.54
C ASP A 313 37.12 -26.27 -41.36
N ASP A 314 37.98 -27.29 -41.23
CA ASP A 314 37.91 -28.33 -40.20
C ASP A 314 38.16 -27.81 -38.76
N LEU A 315 38.80 -26.64 -38.60
CA LEU A 315 39.12 -26.06 -37.29
C LEU A 315 37.97 -25.17 -36.79
N LEU A 316 37.46 -24.32 -37.67
CA LEU A 316 36.42 -23.32 -37.40
C LEU A 316 35.00 -23.83 -37.71
N GLY A 317 34.89 -24.96 -38.41
CA GLY A 317 33.64 -25.61 -38.80
C GLY A 317 33.43 -26.98 -38.14
N PHE A 318 32.71 -27.85 -38.84
CA PHE A 318 32.44 -29.23 -38.40
C PHE A 318 33.50 -30.19 -38.96
N ALA A 319 34.03 -31.06 -38.10
CA ALA A 319 35.03 -32.05 -38.47
C ALA A 319 34.71 -33.45 -37.94
N ASN A 320 35.35 -34.45 -38.54
CA ASN A 320 35.14 -35.86 -38.22
C ASN A 320 35.46 -36.17 -36.75
N GLY A 321 34.63 -37.00 -36.10
CA GLY A 321 34.81 -37.39 -34.71
C GLY A 321 34.40 -36.36 -33.66
N GLN A 322 33.99 -35.15 -34.07
CA GLN A 322 33.43 -34.17 -33.15
C GLN A 322 32.01 -34.55 -32.71
N TRP A 323 31.60 -34.04 -31.55
CA TRP A 323 30.23 -34.19 -31.07
C TRP A 323 29.38 -33.03 -31.54
N VAL A 324 28.15 -33.35 -31.91
CA VAL A 324 27.14 -32.37 -32.29
C VAL A 324 25.84 -32.62 -31.54
N GLU A 325 25.16 -31.53 -31.21
CA GLU A 325 23.83 -31.54 -30.63
C GLU A 325 22.80 -31.09 -31.67
N ILE A 326 21.79 -31.92 -31.84
CA ILE A 326 20.60 -31.62 -32.66
C ILE A 326 19.51 -31.10 -31.74
N SER A 327 18.98 -29.93 -32.05
CA SER A 327 17.92 -29.27 -31.28
C SER A 327 17.07 -28.38 -32.19
N ASP A 328 15.92 -27.93 -31.69
CA ASP A 328 15.07 -26.91 -32.29
C ASP A 328 14.49 -26.02 -31.18
N ASP A 329 13.67 -25.04 -31.55
CA ASP A 329 12.95 -24.18 -30.61
C ASP A 329 12.10 -24.99 -29.62
N GLY A 330 11.56 -26.14 -30.05
CA GLY A 330 10.80 -27.07 -29.21
C GLY A 330 11.60 -27.57 -28.02
N VAL A 331 12.79 -28.10 -28.31
CA VAL A 331 13.72 -28.60 -27.31
C VAL A 331 14.26 -27.47 -26.43
N GLU A 332 14.68 -26.35 -27.04
CA GLU A 332 15.28 -25.22 -26.33
C GLU A 332 14.28 -24.53 -25.38
N LEU A 333 13.04 -24.25 -25.82
CA LEU A 333 12.04 -23.51 -25.05
C LEU A 333 11.40 -24.35 -23.94
N ASN A 334 11.44 -25.68 -24.05
CA ASN A 334 10.99 -26.59 -22.99
C ASN A 334 12.12 -27.00 -22.03
N GLY A 335 13.33 -26.43 -22.18
CA GLY A 335 14.48 -26.78 -21.33
C GLY A 335 14.89 -28.25 -21.42
N SER A 336 14.58 -28.90 -22.55
CA SER A 336 14.90 -30.31 -22.77
C SER A 336 16.32 -30.46 -23.35
N PRO A 337 17.03 -31.56 -23.05
CA PRO A 337 18.31 -31.83 -23.69
C PRO A 337 18.12 -32.14 -25.19
N GLY A 338 19.03 -31.63 -26.03
CA GLY A 338 19.11 -32.03 -27.43
C GLY A 338 19.66 -33.45 -27.62
N GLN A 339 19.75 -33.90 -28.87
CA GLN A 339 20.32 -35.20 -29.17
C GLN A 339 21.82 -35.07 -29.44
N LEU A 340 22.66 -35.61 -28.56
CA LEU A 340 24.11 -35.65 -28.77
C LEU A 340 24.53 -36.86 -29.61
N VAL A 341 25.19 -36.58 -30.74
CA VAL A 341 25.66 -37.61 -31.68
C VAL A 341 27.05 -37.23 -32.19
N GLN A 342 27.89 -38.22 -32.45
CA GLN A 342 29.23 -38.01 -33.00
C GLN A 342 29.20 -38.01 -34.54
N ILE A 343 29.94 -37.08 -35.15
CA ILE A 343 30.17 -37.01 -36.59
C ILE A 343 31.04 -38.19 -37.04
N ASP A 344 30.62 -38.85 -38.11
CA ASP A 344 31.43 -39.84 -38.83
C ASP A 344 32.22 -39.17 -39.95
N THR A 345 31.52 -38.52 -40.89
CA THR A 345 32.12 -37.82 -42.04
C THR A 345 31.41 -36.51 -42.36
N VAL A 346 32.17 -35.53 -42.87
CA VAL A 346 31.66 -34.25 -43.36
C VAL A 346 31.90 -34.14 -44.88
N ASP A 347 30.84 -33.87 -45.64
CA ASP A 347 30.89 -33.58 -47.08
C ASP A 347 30.50 -32.11 -47.32
N SER A 348 31.52 -31.27 -47.46
CA SER A 348 31.35 -29.82 -47.67
C SER A 348 30.73 -29.47 -49.03
N ALA A 349 30.97 -30.29 -50.07
CA ALA A 349 30.43 -30.04 -51.40
C ALA A 349 28.91 -30.27 -51.47
N ARG A 350 28.41 -31.26 -50.71
CA ARG A 350 26.97 -31.55 -50.61
C ARG A 350 26.29 -30.86 -49.42
N ARG A 351 27.06 -30.26 -48.50
CA ARG A 351 26.60 -29.76 -47.20
C ARG A 351 25.87 -30.83 -46.39
N VAL A 352 26.46 -32.02 -46.36
CA VAL A 352 25.92 -33.18 -45.65
C VAL A 352 26.90 -33.61 -44.58
N ILE A 353 26.40 -33.78 -43.37
CA ILE A 353 27.13 -34.34 -42.23
C ILE A 353 26.55 -35.72 -41.97
N THR A 354 27.39 -36.76 -42.07
CA THR A 354 27.01 -38.14 -41.75
C THR A 354 27.37 -38.42 -40.31
N LEU A 355 26.40 -38.90 -39.53
CA LEU A 355 26.54 -39.19 -38.12
C LEU A 355 26.80 -40.69 -37.89
N LYS A 356 27.54 -41.04 -36.83
CA LYS A 356 27.83 -42.45 -36.51
C LYS A 356 26.57 -43.26 -36.21
N ASN A 357 25.62 -42.64 -35.50
CA ASN A 357 24.30 -43.19 -35.19
C ASN A 357 23.21 -42.33 -35.82
N ALA A 358 22.11 -42.95 -36.23
CA ALA A 358 20.98 -42.20 -36.79
C ALA A 358 20.26 -41.43 -35.65
N PRO A 359 20.14 -40.10 -35.73
CA PRO A 359 19.34 -39.34 -34.78
C PRO A 359 17.84 -39.58 -34.99
N ALA A 360 17.05 -39.31 -33.96
CA ALA A 360 15.61 -39.18 -34.12
C ALA A 360 15.27 -37.92 -34.91
N THR A 361 14.28 -38.03 -35.80
CA THR A 361 13.72 -36.87 -36.51
C THR A 361 13.04 -35.92 -35.53
N LEU A 362 13.18 -34.61 -35.75
CA LEU A 362 12.55 -33.56 -34.94
C LEU A 362 11.08 -33.33 -35.31
N ALA A 363 10.68 -33.69 -36.54
CA ALA A 363 9.29 -33.60 -36.99
C ALA A 363 8.87 -34.82 -37.81
N ALA A 364 7.59 -35.17 -37.71
CA ALA A 364 6.97 -36.28 -38.45
C ALA A 364 6.62 -35.89 -39.89
N ASN A 365 7.62 -35.47 -40.68
CA ASN A 365 7.46 -35.06 -42.08
C ASN A 365 8.60 -35.64 -42.95
N PRO A 366 8.51 -35.59 -44.30
CA PRO A 366 9.52 -36.20 -45.18
C PRO A 366 10.93 -35.63 -45.05
N THR A 367 11.07 -34.42 -44.51
CA THR A 367 12.37 -33.77 -44.23
C THR A 367 12.92 -34.11 -42.85
N GLY A 368 12.13 -34.73 -41.97
CA GLY A 368 12.52 -35.07 -40.60
C GLY A 368 12.67 -33.88 -39.66
N VAL A 369 12.37 -32.65 -40.11
CA VAL A 369 12.51 -31.39 -39.36
C VAL A 369 11.40 -30.42 -39.73
N ASP A 370 11.02 -29.54 -38.80
CA ASP A 370 10.14 -28.39 -39.06
C ASP A 370 10.98 -27.11 -39.10
N THR A 371 11.15 -26.54 -40.30
CA THR A 371 11.95 -25.33 -40.50
C THR A 371 11.40 -24.11 -39.75
N ALA A 372 10.11 -24.09 -39.41
CA ALA A 372 9.51 -22.99 -38.64
C ALA A 372 9.95 -23.01 -37.16
N ARG A 373 10.48 -24.14 -36.68
CA ARG A 373 11.02 -24.29 -35.32
C ARG A 373 12.54 -24.09 -35.25
N HIS A 374 13.17 -23.55 -36.29
CA HIS A 374 14.61 -23.25 -36.34
C HIS A 374 15.51 -24.42 -35.87
N PRO A 375 15.51 -25.56 -36.58
CA PRO A 375 16.33 -26.71 -36.23
C PRO A 375 17.82 -26.39 -36.41
N LYS A 376 18.63 -26.73 -35.40
CA LYS A 376 20.04 -26.36 -35.27
C LYS A 376 20.91 -27.58 -35.02
N LEU A 377 22.09 -27.56 -35.63
CA LEU A 377 23.20 -28.46 -35.34
C LEU A 377 24.33 -27.66 -34.71
N ARG A 378 24.69 -27.98 -33.46
CA ARG A 378 25.72 -27.26 -32.70
C ARG A 378 26.90 -28.15 -32.33
N ARG A 379 28.12 -27.66 -32.51
CA ARG A 379 29.35 -28.38 -32.17
C ARG A 379 29.65 -28.34 -30.67
N TRP A 380 30.18 -29.44 -30.16
CA TRP A 380 30.73 -29.58 -28.80
C TRP A 380 32.10 -30.27 -28.85
N ASP A 381 33.00 -29.90 -27.93
CA ASP A 381 34.42 -30.29 -27.93
C ASP A 381 34.73 -31.48 -27.00
N GLN A 382 33.68 -32.05 -26.39
CA GLN A 382 33.81 -33.25 -25.56
C GLN A 382 34.45 -34.41 -26.34
N HIS A 383 35.31 -35.18 -25.68
CA HIS A 383 36.03 -36.29 -26.30
C HIS A 383 36.43 -37.36 -25.27
N GLY A 384 36.99 -38.47 -25.77
CA GLY A 384 37.47 -39.59 -24.94
C GLY A 384 36.37 -40.59 -24.53
N ASN A 385 36.78 -41.65 -23.83
CA ASN A 385 35.91 -42.78 -23.49
C ASN A 385 34.84 -42.47 -22.44
N LYS A 386 34.88 -41.28 -21.83
CA LYS A 386 33.89 -40.81 -20.85
C LYS A 386 32.76 -39.97 -21.49
N ALA A 387 32.89 -39.60 -22.77
CA ALA A 387 31.87 -38.87 -23.51
C ALA A 387 30.99 -39.85 -24.30
N ASP A 388 29.68 -39.81 -24.05
CA ASP A 388 28.70 -40.62 -24.76
C ASP A 388 27.49 -39.77 -25.24
N ALA A 389 26.46 -40.43 -25.77
CA ALA A 389 25.25 -39.78 -26.29
C ALA A 389 24.41 -39.06 -25.22
N THR A 390 24.75 -39.24 -23.94
CA THR A 390 24.18 -38.51 -22.81
C THR A 390 25.12 -37.43 -22.29
N GLY A 391 26.30 -37.21 -22.88
CA GLY A 391 27.29 -36.24 -22.41
C GLY A 391 28.45 -36.88 -21.66
N VAL A 392 29.09 -36.11 -20.79
CA VAL A 392 30.18 -36.53 -19.89
C VAL A 392 29.63 -36.64 -18.48
N LYS A 393 29.87 -37.77 -17.82
CA LYS A 393 29.40 -38.00 -16.44
C LYS A 393 30.11 -37.09 -15.44
N ILE A 394 29.35 -36.60 -14.46
CA ILE A 394 29.91 -35.90 -13.31
C ILE A 394 30.56 -36.94 -12.39
N GLU A 395 31.74 -36.64 -11.88
CA GLU A 395 32.48 -37.45 -10.93
C GLU A 395 32.93 -36.56 -9.77
N SER A 396 33.24 -37.16 -8.62
CA SER A 396 33.78 -36.43 -7.48
C SER A 396 35.21 -35.98 -7.76
N GLY A 397 35.51 -34.72 -7.46
CA GLY A 397 36.83 -34.11 -7.65
C GLY A 397 37.00 -33.40 -9.00
N PHE A 398 38.22 -32.92 -9.23
CA PHE A 398 38.58 -32.22 -10.47
C PHE A 398 38.70 -33.17 -11.66
N LEU A 399 37.96 -32.86 -12.72
CA LEU A 399 37.94 -33.55 -14.00
C LEU A 399 38.72 -32.74 -15.05
N PRO A 400 39.65 -33.36 -15.79
CA PRO A 400 40.35 -32.68 -16.86
C PRO A 400 39.43 -32.44 -18.06
N LEU A 401 39.43 -31.21 -18.58
CA LEU A 401 38.80 -30.88 -19.88
C LEU A 401 39.82 -31.06 -21.00
N GLU A 402 40.78 -30.13 -21.10
CA GLU A 402 41.90 -30.17 -22.02
C GLU A 402 42.98 -29.16 -21.60
N ASP A 403 44.19 -29.29 -22.15
CA ASP A 403 45.24 -28.27 -22.13
C ASP A 403 45.60 -27.65 -20.77
N GLY A 404 45.35 -28.42 -19.69
CA GLY A 404 45.66 -28.04 -18.31
C GLY A 404 44.49 -27.43 -17.55
N ILE A 405 43.31 -27.29 -18.16
CA ILE A 405 42.09 -26.86 -17.49
C ILE A 405 41.39 -28.05 -16.85
N GLU A 406 41.06 -27.91 -15.57
CA GLU A 406 40.25 -28.86 -14.82
C GLU A 406 39.04 -28.17 -14.21
N ILE A 407 37.94 -28.92 -14.09
CA ILE A 407 36.70 -28.44 -13.49
C ILE A 407 36.21 -29.39 -12.40
N GLU A 408 35.48 -28.88 -11.43
CA GLU A 408 34.79 -29.68 -10.43
C GLU A 408 33.34 -29.21 -10.35
N LEU A 409 32.39 -30.12 -10.53
CA LEU A 409 30.96 -29.84 -10.40
C LEU A 409 30.47 -30.34 -9.05
N THR A 410 29.87 -29.45 -8.27
CA THR A 410 29.30 -29.74 -6.94
C THR A 410 27.86 -29.27 -6.86
N GLY A 411 27.05 -29.87 -5.98
CA GLY A 411 25.63 -29.56 -5.86
C GLY A 411 24.80 -30.82 -5.61
N GLN A 412 23.49 -30.68 -5.52
CA GLN A 412 22.55 -31.81 -5.38
C GLN A 412 21.53 -31.85 -6.52
N HIS A 413 21.31 -30.72 -7.19
CA HIS A 413 20.35 -30.58 -8.27
C HIS A 413 20.99 -29.79 -9.41
N PHE A 414 21.08 -30.43 -10.57
CA PHE A 414 21.58 -29.86 -11.82
C PHE A 414 20.42 -29.81 -12.83
N SER A 415 20.21 -28.65 -13.43
CA SER A 415 19.16 -28.44 -14.43
C SER A 415 19.76 -28.34 -15.83
N THR A 416 19.06 -28.88 -16.83
CA THR A 416 19.49 -28.82 -18.23
C THR A 416 19.75 -27.37 -18.64
N GLY A 417 20.88 -27.11 -19.28
CA GLY A 417 21.23 -25.78 -19.78
C GLY A 417 21.86 -24.85 -18.74
N ASP A 418 21.97 -25.25 -17.46
CA ASP A 418 22.87 -24.59 -16.51
C ASP A 418 24.28 -24.55 -17.09
N TYR A 419 24.93 -23.39 -17.09
CA TYR A 419 26.25 -23.24 -17.69
C TYR A 419 27.16 -22.27 -16.96
N TRP A 420 28.46 -22.42 -17.22
CA TRP A 420 29.53 -21.56 -16.73
C TRP A 420 30.46 -21.21 -17.88
N LEU A 421 30.98 -19.99 -17.86
CA LEU A 421 31.99 -19.52 -18.79
C LEU A 421 33.34 -19.37 -18.08
N ILE A 422 34.40 -19.87 -18.71
CA ILE A 422 35.76 -19.91 -18.17
C ILE A 422 36.67 -19.25 -19.22
N PRO A 423 36.94 -17.94 -19.11
CA PRO A 423 37.88 -17.27 -20.02
C PRO A 423 39.30 -17.77 -19.74
N ALA A 424 39.99 -18.30 -20.75
CA ALA A 424 41.38 -18.74 -20.66
C ALA A 424 42.28 -17.76 -21.42
N ARG A 425 43.43 -17.42 -20.83
CA ARG A 425 44.36 -16.40 -21.36
C ARG A 425 45.76 -16.97 -21.55
N THR A 426 46.23 -16.98 -22.80
CA THR A 426 47.59 -17.43 -23.14
C THR A 426 48.65 -16.52 -22.52
N ALA A 427 48.39 -15.20 -22.47
CA ALA A 427 49.37 -14.23 -21.97
C ALA A 427 49.74 -14.43 -20.49
N THR A 428 48.80 -14.88 -19.66
CA THR A 428 49.03 -15.21 -18.24
C THR A 428 49.28 -16.69 -18.00
N GLY A 429 48.99 -17.55 -18.99
CA GLY A 429 49.00 -19.00 -18.80
C GLY A 429 47.97 -19.49 -17.80
N GLU A 430 46.88 -18.76 -17.60
CA GLU A 430 45.89 -18.98 -16.54
C GLU A 430 44.45 -18.77 -17.03
N ILE A 431 43.47 -19.18 -16.22
CA ILE A 431 42.04 -18.87 -16.41
C ILE A 431 41.60 -17.68 -15.54
N GLU A 432 40.67 -16.88 -16.05
CA GLU A 432 40.00 -15.81 -15.30
C GLU A 432 38.89 -16.41 -14.42
N TRP A 433 39.26 -16.94 -13.25
CA TRP A 433 38.34 -17.57 -12.30
C TRP A 433 38.51 -17.03 -10.88
N PRO A 434 37.44 -16.78 -10.09
CA PRO A 434 37.55 -16.29 -8.71
C PRO A 434 38.52 -17.10 -7.83
N PRO A 435 39.34 -16.45 -6.99
CA PRO A 435 39.39 -15.01 -6.69
C PRO A 435 40.20 -14.16 -7.71
N TYR A 436 40.44 -14.67 -8.92
CA TYR A 436 41.17 -13.99 -10.01
C TYR A 436 42.65 -13.69 -9.71
N ALA A 437 43.25 -14.46 -8.81
CA ALA A 437 44.69 -14.41 -8.55
C ALA A 437 45.47 -15.12 -9.67
N VAL A 438 46.70 -14.67 -9.95
CA VAL A 438 47.60 -15.28 -10.92
C VAL A 438 48.94 -15.54 -10.22
N PRO A 439 49.34 -16.81 -9.98
CA PRO A 439 48.58 -18.04 -10.22
C PRO A 439 47.38 -18.20 -9.25
N ASN A 440 46.31 -18.87 -9.70
CA ASN A 440 45.14 -19.10 -8.85
C ASN A 440 45.30 -20.39 -8.03
N SER A 441 45.80 -20.26 -6.80
CA SER A 441 46.03 -21.42 -5.92
C SER A 441 44.81 -21.87 -5.10
N ASN A 442 43.74 -21.07 -5.03
CA ASN A 442 42.56 -21.37 -4.20
C ASN A 442 41.26 -20.96 -4.92
N PRO A 443 40.85 -21.70 -5.96
CA PRO A 443 39.71 -21.33 -6.79
C PRO A 443 38.39 -21.53 -6.03
N ILE A 444 37.46 -20.58 -6.20
CA ILE A 444 36.19 -20.54 -5.47
C ILE A 444 35.05 -21.04 -6.37
N PRO A 445 34.23 -22.02 -5.93
CA PRO A 445 33.07 -22.48 -6.69
C PRO A 445 32.04 -21.38 -6.97
N GLN A 446 31.54 -21.31 -8.20
CA GLN A 446 30.58 -20.31 -8.69
C GLN A 446 29.22 -20.94 -9.04
N PRO A 447 28.10 -20.26 -8.78
CA PRO A 447 26.79 -20.67 -9.28
C PRO A 447 26.73 -20.57 -10.82
N PRO A 448 25.77 -21.24 -11.48
CA PRO A 448 25.61 -21.15 -12.93
C PRO A 448 25.31 -19.72 -13.38
N GLN A 449 25.89 -19.32 -14.51
CA GLN A 449 25.51 -18.11 -15.27
C GLN A 449 24.28 -18.37 -16.16
N GLY A 450 23.55 -19.45 -15.84
CA GLY A 450 22.46 -20.06 -16.58
C GLY A 450 21.27 -19.13 -16.83
N ILE A 451 20.25 -19.67 -17.49
CA ILE A 451 19.00 -18.96 -17.68
C ILE A 451 18.29 -18.87 -16.33
N GLY A 452 18.27 -17.68 -15.71
CA GLY A 452 17.43 -17.42 -14.54
C GLY A 452 15.96 -17.45 -14.96
N HIS A 453 15.24 -18.49 -14.54
CA HIS A 453 13.78 -18.55 -14.68
C HIS A 453 13.13 -17.87 -13.48
N HIS A 454 12.15 -17.02 -13.75
CA HIS A 454 11.39 -16.29 -12.75
C HIS A 454 9.92 -16.69 -12.85
N PHE A 455 9.30 -16.94 -11.70
CA PHE A 455 7.97 -17.52 -11.63
C PHE A 455 6.99 -16.62 -10.89
N CYS A 456 5.75 -16.54 -11.36
CA CYS A 456 4.65 -15.95 -10.60
C CYS A 456 3.34 -16.70 -10.83
N ARG A 457 2.55 -16.84 -9.76
CA ARG A 457 1.21 -17.43 -9.82
C ARG A 457 0.26 -16.45 -10.52
N LEU A 458 -0.44 -16.93 -11.54
CA LEU A 458 -1.45 -16.14 -12.26
C LEU A 458 -2.86 -16.49 -11.82
N ALA A 459 -3.16 -17.77 -11.65
CA ALA A 459 -4.48 -18.24 -11.29
C ALA A 459 -4.45 -19.63 -10.65
N LEU A 460 -5.52 -19.98 -9.93
CA LEU A 460 -5.81 -21.36 -9.56
C LEU A 460 -6.85 -21.92 -10.53
N VAL A 461 -6.61 -23.14 -11.01
CA VAL A 461 -7.55 -23.86 -11.87
C VAL A 461 -8.01 -25.15 -11.21
N ARG A 462 -9.31 -25.41 -11.26
CA ARG A 462 -9.95 -26.62 -10.72
C ARG A 462 -10.72 -27.35 -11.81
N LEU A 463 -10.64 -28.67 -11.81
CA LEU A 463 -11.34 -29.53 -12.76
C LEU A 463 -12.59 -30.13 -12.10
N VAL A 464 -13.75 -29.53 -12.37
CA VAL A 464 -15.05 -29.93 -11.79
C VAL A 464 -15.93 -30.53 -12.89
N ASN A 465 -16.33 -31.79 -12.76
CA ASN A 465 -17.16 -32.47 -13.76
C ASN A 465 -16.62 -32.39 -15.20
N GLY A 466 -15.29 -32.41 -15.35
CA GLY A 466 -14.62 -32.27 -16.65
C GLY A 466 -14.57 -30.85 -17.20
N LYS A 467 -14.97 -29.84 -16.42
CA LYS A 467 -14.88 -28.42 -16.77
C LYS A 467 -13.83 -27.69 -15.93
N LEU A 468 -13.12 -26.77 -16.56
CA LEU A 468 -12.09 -25.94 -15.94
C LEU A 468 -12.72 -24.69 -15.31
N HIS A 469 -12.55 -24.52 -14.00
CA HIS A 469 -12.93 -23.35 -13.24
C HIS A 469 -11.69 -22.59 -12.82
N VAL A 470 -11.67 -21.27 -13.00
CA VAL A 470 -10.48 -20.44 -12.79
C VAL A 470 -10.75 -19.38 -11.72
N GLN A 471 -9.80 -19.20 -10.81
CA GLN A 471 -9.74 -18.13 -9.84
C GLN A 471 -8.50 -17.29 -10.12
N ASP A 472 -8.67 -15.99 -10.37
CA ASP A 472 -7.56 -15.06 -10.63
C ASP A 472 -6.74 -14.83 -9.36
N CYS A 473 -5.42 -14.94 -9.47
CA CYS A 473 -4.45 -14.77 -8.38
C CYS A 473 -3.44 -13.66 -8.65
N ARG A 474 -3.63 -12.88 -9.72
CA ARG A 474 -2.71 -11.79 -10.09
C ARG A 474 -2.78 -10.66 -9.08
N ASN A 475 -1.61 -10.13 -8.72
CA ASN A 475 -1.51 -8.87 -8.00
C ASN A 475 -1.63 -7.72 -9.00
N LEU A 476 -2.63 -6.85 -8.83
CA LEU A 476 -2.78 -5.67 -9.66
C LEU A 476 -2.23 -4.45 -8.93
N PHE A 477 -1.50 -3.59 -9.64
CA PHE A 477 -0.98 -2.35 -9.08
C PHE A 477 -1.40 -1.15 -9.93
N PRO A 478 -1.90 -0.06 -9.31
CA PRO A 478 -2.11 1.19 -10.02
C PRO A 478 -0.75 1.89 -10.29
N PRO A 479 -0.67 2.78 -11.28
CA PRO A 479 0.47 3.69 -11.41
C PRO A 479 0.78 4.39 -10.08
N LEU A 480 2.04 4.76 -9.82
CA LEU A 480 2.43 5.45 -8.58
C LEU A 480 1.60 6.73 -8.32
N THR A 481 1.15 7.41 -9.39
CA THR A 481 0.30 8.61 -9.32
C THR A 481 -1.16 8.32 -8.95
N GLU A 482 -1.56 7.06 -9.00
CA GLU A 482 -2.89 6.55 -8.70
C GLU A 482 -2.89 5.58 -7.52
N LEU A 483 -1.72 5.34 -6.91
CA LEU A 483 -1.70 4.77 -5.57
C LEU A 483 -2.59 5.68 -4.73
N PRO A 484 -3.67 5.14 -4.13
CA PRO A 484 -4.50 5.92 -3.25
C PRO A 484 -3.56 6.56 -2.23
N THR A 485 -3.65 7.87 -2.03
CA THR A 485 -3.03 8.53 -0.88
C THR A 485 -3.73 7.99 0.36
N ALA A 486 -3.33 6.79 0.81
CA ALA A 486 -3.91 6.05 1.94
C ALA A 486 -5.45 6.18 2.08
N SER A 487 -6.21 6.21 0.98
CA SER A 487 -7.64 6.50 1.03
C SER A 487 -8.41 5.73 -0.04
N ALA A 488 -8.69 4.46 0.28
CA ALA A 488 -9.83 3.70 -0.23
C ALA A 488 -10.07 2.49 0.70
N ALA A 489 -10.74 2.76 1.84
CA ALA A 489 -11.39 1.84 2.78
C ALA A 489 -10.55 0.70 3.43
N THR A 490 -9.62 1.06 4.30
CA THR A 490 -8.97 0.13 5.26
C THR A 490 -9.49 0.26 6.70
N ALA A 491 -10.39 1.21 6.97
CA ALA A 491 -10.93 1.54 8.29
C ALA A 491 -12.40 1.99 8.21
N LEU A 492 -13.11 1.94 9.35
CA LEU A 492 -14.37 2.68 9.55
C LEU A 492 -14.03 4.15 9.82
N HIS A 493 -14.88 5.07 9.38
CA HIS A 493 -14.68 6.50 9.64
C HIS A 493 -15.95 7.13 10.20
N VAL A 494 -15.80 8.10 11.11
CA VAL A 494 -16.90 8.97 11.53
C VAL A 494 -17.20 9.94 10.39
N VAL A 495 -18.40 9.89 9.85
CA VAL A 495 -18.85 10.79 8.77
C VAL A 495 -19.64 11.98 9.30
N GLY A 496 -20.07 11.94 10.56
CA GLY A 496 -20.76 13.05 11.19
C GLY A 496 -21.23 12.77 12.61
N THR A 497 -21.67 13.83 13.29
CA THR A 497 -22.27 13.77 14.64
C THR A 497 -23.50 14.68 14.71
N ASN A 498 -24.38 14.48 15.70
CA ASN A 498 -25.55 15.35 15.89
C ASN A 498 -25.25 16.65 16.67
N TRP A 499 -24.00 16.87 17.08
CA TRP A 499 -23.52 18.13 17.65
C TRP A 499 -22.49 18.78 16.71
N SER A 500 -22.20 20.05 16.94
CA SER A 500 -21.06 20.72 16.30
C SER A 500 -19.93 20.83 17.33
N ASN A 501 -18.70 20.50 16.91
CA ASN A 501 -17.54 20.66 17.77
C ASN A 501 -17.36 22.14 18.16
N ASP A 502 -16.97 22.36 19.41
CA ASP A 502 -16.72 23.69 19.97
C ASP A 502 -17.94 24.63 19.87
N ASP A 503 -19.15 24.07 19.97
CA ASP A 503 -20.42 24.81 19.88
C ASP A 503 -21.39 24.40 20.98
N LEU A 504 -22.51 25.10 21.09
CA LEU A 504 -23.56 24.80 22.03
C LEU A 504 -24.42 23.61 21.57
N PHE A 505 -24.64 22.64 22.45
CA PHE A 505 -25.58 21.55 22.29
C PHE A 505 -26.66 21.62 23.37
N ALA A 506 -27.92 21.61 22.96
CA ALA A 506 -29.04 21.81 23.86
C ALA A 506 -29.20 20.62 24.83
N THR A 507 -29.30 20.90 26.13
CA THR A 507 -29.47 19.86 27.16
C THR A 507 -30.74 19.01 26.92
N ALA A 508 -31.81 19.62 26.41
CA ALA A 508 -33.04 18.91 26.05
C ALA A 508 -32.82 17.92 24.89
N ALA A 509 -31.98 18.27 23.91
CA ALA A 509 -31.63 17.39 22.80
C ALA A 509 -30.76 16.22 23.27
N LEU A 510 -29.78 16.46 24.15
CA LEU A 510 -28.99 15.38 24.77
C LEU A 510 -29.89 14.36 25.49
N LEU A 511 -30.87 14.83 26.26
CA LEU A 511 -31.78 13.97 27.01
C LEU A 511 -32.73 13.16 26.12
N LYS A 512 -33.21 13.77 25.04
CA LYS A 512 -34.18 13.15 24.13
C LYS A 512 -33.50 12.21 23.14
N ASP A 513 -32.49 12.71 22.45
CA ASP A 513 -31.92 12.08 21.26
C ASP A 513 -30.60 11.35 21.54
N GLY A 514 -29.93 11.68 22.66
CA GLY A 514 -28.59 11.18 22.97
C GLY A 514 -27.51 11.81 22.09
N LEU A 515 -26.28 11.30 22.24
CA LEU A 515 -25.18 11.61 21.34
C LEU A 515 -25.15 10.59 20.22
N ARG A 516 -25.17 11.05 18.97
CA ARG A 516 -25.23 10.21 17.77
C ARG A 516 -23.97 10.40 16.96
N ILE A 517 -23.29 9.30 16.66
CA ILE A 517 -22.03 9.24 15.91
C ILE A 517 -22.28 8.37 14.68
N GLN A 518 -22.27 8.99 13.51
CA GLN A 518 -22.53 8.31 12.24
C GLN A 518 -21.23 7.82 11.63
N LEU A 519 -21.20 6.56 11.22
CA LEU A 519 -20.08 5.94 10.51
C LEU A 519 -20.38 5.79 9.02
N ASP A 520 -19.34 5.62 8.21
CA ASP A 520 -19.46 5.29 6.78
C ASP A 520 -20.00 3.88 6.51
N ALA A 521 -19.89 2.97 7.49
CA ALA A 521 -20.49 1.65 7.45
C ALA A 521 -20.89 1.13 8.85
N ALA A 522 -21.84 0.20 8.88
CA ALA A 522 -22.28 -0.43 10.14
C ALA A 522 -21.14 -1.19 10.83
N PRO A 523 -20.83 -0.90 12.12
CA PRO A 523 -19.87 -1.67 12.90
C PRO A 523 -20.50 -3.00 13.37
N ASP A 524 -19.66 -3.90 13.87
CA ASP A 524 -20.11 -5.10 14.57
C ASP A 524 -20.81 -4.68 15.88
N PRO A 525 -22.11 -4.98 16.08
CA PRO A 525 -22.86 -4.52 17.25
C PRO A 525 -22.24 -4.95 18.59
N ALA A 526 -21.50 -6.06 18.63
CA ALA A 526 -20.80 -6.51 19.83
C ALA A 526 -19.64 -5.60 20.25
N THR A 527 -19.20 -4.71 19.37
CA THR A 527 -18.04 -3.83 19.57
C THR A 527 -18.42 -2.44 20.07
N ALA A 528 -19.67 -2.04 19.88
CA ALA A 528 -20.23 -0.78 20.34
C ALA A 528 -20.87 -0.93 21.74
N GLY A 529 -20.04 -1.25 22.75
CA GLY A 529 -20.45 -1.37 24.16
C GLY A 529 -20.16 -0.11 24.99
N ASN A 530 -20.53 -0.10 26.27
CA ASN A 530 -20.39 1.08 27.15
C ASN A 530 -18.92 1.54 27.31
N ASP A 531 -17.94 0.67 27.11
CA ASP A 531 -16.51 1.02 27.16
C ASP A 531 -15.98 1.63 25.84
N SER A 532 -16.79 1.58 24.77
CA SER A 532 -16.40 2.06 23.43
C SER A 532 -16.61 3.56 23.22
N VAL A 533 -17.47 4.20 24.03
CA VAL A 533 -17.74 5.65 24.00
C VAL A 533 -17.62 6.19 25.42
N ILE A 534 -16.59 7.00 25.65
CA ILE A 534 -16.34 7.66 26.93
C ILE A 534 -16.81 9.10 26.81
N VAL A 535 -17.67 9.53 27.73
CA VAL A 535 -18.18 10.89 27.77
C VAL A 535 -17.79 11.50 29.10
N THR A 536 -17.14 12.66 29.08
CA THR A 536 -16.76 13.39 30.28
C THR A 536 -17.34 14.79 30.30
N LEU A 537 -17.53 15.33 31.50
CA LEU A 537 -18.07 16.66 31.75
C LEU A 537 -17.12 17.42 32.66
N ASP A 538 -16.62 18.56 32.19
CA ASP A 538 -15.82 19.48 32.99
C ASP A 538 -16.74 20.41 33.78
N MET A 539 -16.61 20.41 35.10
CA MET A 539 -17.35 21.31 35.98
C MET A 539 -16.39 22.08 36.89
N PRO A 540 -16.75 23.29 37.37
CA PRO A 540 -15.96 24.01 38.36
C PRO A 540 -15.68 23.16 39.59
N SER A 541 -14.45 23.24 40.08
CA SER A 541 -14.03 22.46 41.23
C SER A 541 -14.90 22.75 42.45
N GLN A 542 -15.34 21.70 43.14
CA GLN A 542 -16.14 21.83 44.35
C GLN A 542 -15.30 22.28 45.56
N ASN A 543 -13.98 22.35 45.41
CA ASN A 543 -13.08 22.90 46.40
C ASN A 543 -13.06 24.44 46.27
N GLU A 544 -13.53 25.15 47.29
CA GLU A 544 -13.63 26.61 47.31
C GLU A 544 -12.29 27.33 47.03
N GLN A 545 -11.15 26.74 47.43
CA GLN A 545 -9.83 27.32 47.17
C GLN A 545 -9.41 27.17 45.70
N LEU A 546 -9.81 26.07 45.05
CA LEU A 546 -9.51 25.79 43.64
C LEU A 546 -10.53 26.46 42.70
N SER A 547 -11.78 26.62 43.15
CA SER A 547 -12.82 27.31 42.38
C SER A 547 -12.50 28.80 42.21
N ALA A 548 -11.84 29.42 43.20
CA ALA A 548 -11.37 30.80 43.14
C ALA A 548 -10.32 31.06 42.06
N VAL A 549 -9.62 30.01 41.57
CA VAL A 549 -8.67 30.07 40.45
C VAL A 549 -9.21 29.42 39.18
N ASN A 550 -10.55 29.27 39.07
CA ASN A 550 -11.23 28.66 37.92
C ASN A 550 -10.80 27.22 37.59
N ALA A 551 -10.35 26.44 38.58
CA ALA A 551 -10.05 25.03 38.36
C ALA A 551 -11.32 24.24 37.99
N LEU A 552 -11.14 23.24 37.12
CA LEU A 552 -12.20 22.33 36.68
C LEU A 552 -11.93 20.91 37.18
N ASP A 553 -12.97 20.25 37.68
CA ASP A 553 -13.00 18.81 37.95
C ASP A 553 -13.68 18.12 36.74
N THR A 554 -13.07 17.08 36.18
CA THR A 554 -13.61 16.29 35.06
C THR A 554 -14.32 15.04 35.57
N PHE A 555 -15.57 14.83 35.14
CA PHE A 555 -16.41 13.71 35.56
C PHE A 555 -16.75 12.80 34.39
N VAL A 556 -16.52 11.49 34.53
CA VAL A 556 -17.00 10.50 33.55
C VAL A 556 -18.50 10.28 33.74
N LEU A 557 -19.28 10.46 32.68
CA LEU A 557 -20.72 10.21 32.68
C LEU A 557 -21.01 8.76 32.31
N VAL A 558 -21.93 8.14 33.04
CA VAL A 558 -22.40 6.78 32.74
C VAL A 558 -23.53 6.85 31.71
N GLY A 559 -23.31 6.23 30.56
CA GLY A 559 -24.32 6.10 29.51
C GLY A 559 -24.38 4.69 28.95
N ASP A 560 -25.51 4.37 28.33
CA ASP A 560 -25.72 3.15 27.55
C ASP A 560 -25.38 3.44 26.08
N VAL A 561 -24.52 2.61 25.51
CA VAL A 561 -24.15 2.64 24.10
C VAL A 561 -24.94 1.58 23.34
N SER A 562 -25.53 1.97 22.21
CA SER A 562 -26.23 1.04 21.32
C SER A 562 -26.10 1.47 19.85
N ILE A 563 -26.45 0.56 18.94
CA ILE A 563 -26.60 0.86 17.52
C ILE A 563 -28.04 1.32 17.26
N ASP A 564 -28.21 2.37 16.46
CA ASP A 564 -29.55 2.85 16.10
C ASP A 564 -30.29 1.80 15.24
N PRO A 565 -31.50 1.35 15.64
CA PRO A 565 -32.28 0.39 14.86
C PRO A 565 -32.73 0.90 13.48
N SER A 566 -32.85 2.22 13.30
CA SER A 566 -33.26 2.87 12.05
C SER A 566 -32.09 3.21 11.13
N ASP A 567 -30.87 3.29 11.68
CA ASP A 567 -29.63 3.50 10.94
C ASP A 567 -28.48 2.68 11.57
N PRO A 568 -28.24 1.45 11.07
CA PRO A 568 -27.21 0.56 11.62
C PRO A 568 -25.78 1.10 11.55
N ALA A 569 -25.53 2.19 10.81
CA ALA A 569 -24.24 2.87 10.77
C ALA A 569 -24.07 3.93 11.87
N THR A 570 -25.09 4.17 12.70
CA THR A 570 -25.03 5.16 13.78
C THR A 570 -24.91 4.52 15.15
N ILE A 571 -23.86 4.90 15.89
CA ILE A 571 -23.70 4.62 17.33
C ILE A 571 -24.43 5.70 18.12
N VAL A 572 -25.21 5.30 19.12
CA VAL A 572 -25.96 6.19 20.01
C VAL A 572 -25.51 5.97 21.45
N TRP A 573 -25.04 7.04 22.10
CA TRP A 573 -24.79 7.07 23.54
C TRP A 573 -25.94 7.80 24.23
N ARG A 574 -26.58 7.15 25.21
CA ARG A 574 -27.67 7.72 26.02
C ARG A 574 -27.28 7.76 27.47
N LEU A 575 -27.44 8.91 28.11
CA LEU A 575 -27.17 9.05 29.53
C LEU A 575 -28.11 8.17 30.36
N VAL A 576 -27.55 7.40 31.30
CA VAL A 576 -28.33 6.62 32.27
C VAL A 576 -28.84 7.54 33.39
N GLN A 577 -30.16 7.64 33.52
CA GLN A 577 -30.80 8.39 34.62
C GLN A 577 -31.03 7.48 35.83
N THR A 578 -30.33 7.73 36.93
CA THR A 578 -30.62 7.05 38.21
C THR A 578 -31.65 7.83 39.01
N VAL A 579 -32.87 7.31 39.12
CA VAL A 579 -33.90 7.81 40.05
C VAL A 579 -33.64 7.21 41.44
N ARG A 580 -33.25 8.03 42.42
CA ARG A 580 -33.26 7.62 43.84
C ARG A 580 -34.67 7.84 44.41
N PRO A 581 -35.32 6.85 45.04
CA PRO A 581 -36.59 7.07 45.73
C PRO A 581 -36.36 7.99 46.94
N GLY A 582 -37.03 9.15 47.01
CA GLY A 582 -37.12 9.96 48.23
C GLY A 582 -36.64 11.42 48.18
N LEU A 583 -36.17 11.96 47.05
CA LEU A 583 -36.02 13.42 46.88
C LEU A 583 -37.15 13.97 45.99
N THR A 584 -38.08 14.67 46.66
CA THR A 584 -39.21 15.50 46.18
C THR A 584 -39.38 15.71 44.67
N ASP A 585 -40.55 15.31 44.16
CA ASP A 585 -41.33 15.69 42.96
C ASP A 585 -40.87 16.87 42.06
N ARG A 586 -39.61 16.88 41.62
CA ARG A 586 -39.17 17.64 40.45
C ARG A 586 -38.33 16.73 39.55
N PRO A 587 -38.57 16.67 38.23
CA PRO A 587 -37.75 15.88 37.31
C PRO A 587 -36.33 16.49 37.30
N GLY A 588 -35.45 15.91 38.10
CA GLY A 588 -34.06 16.34 38.27
C GLY A 588 -33.09 15.30 37.75
N PHE A 589 -32.11 15.77 37.00
CA PHE A 589 -31.04 15.02 36.33
C PHE A 589 -30.05 14.48 37.37
N GLY A 590 -30.12 13.20 37.73
CA GLY A 590 -29.20 12.57 38.70
C GLY A 590 -28.19 11.63 38.03
N ALA A 591 -26.92 12.03 37.96
CA ALA A 591 -25.81 11.12 37.68
C ALA A 591 -25.17 10.66 39.00
N THR A 592 -24.86 9.37 39.12
CA THR A 592 -24.16 8.84 40.31
C THR A 592 -22.65 9.08 40.16
N MET A 593 -22.09 9.99 40.94
CA MET A 593 -20.64 10.24 41.00
C MET A 593 -20.08 9.70 42.31
N GLY A 594 -19.35 8.58 42.29
CA GLY A 594 -18.62 8.09 43.48
C GLY A 594 -19.45 8.00 44.78
N GLY A 595 -20.75 7.67 44.69
CA GLY A 595 -21.66 7.58 45.84
C GLY A 595 -22.46 8.86 46.19
N ARG A 596 -22.18 10.02 45.57
CA ARG A 596 -22.94 11.28 45.71
C ARG A 596 -23.77 11.58 44.45
N ALA A 597 -24.98 12.10 44.63
CA ALA A 597 -25.88 12.50 43.55
C ALA A 597 -25.65 13.98 43.21
N VAL A 598 -25.28 14.28 41.96
CA VAL A 598 -25.20 15.66 41.45
C VAL A 598 -26.42 15.92 40.57
N ASN A 599 -27.20 16.95 40.91
CA ASN A 599 -28.37 17.37 40.15
C ASN A 599 -27.95 18.33 39.02
N LEU A 600 -27.69 17.79 37.84
CA LEU A 600 -27.16 18.55 36.69
C LEU A 600 -28.17 19.56 36.13
N THR A 601 -29.48 19.35 36.32
CA THR A 601 -30.51 20.34 35.96
C THR A 601 -30.36 21.64 36.76
N THR A 602 -30.00 21.58 38.04
CA THR A 602 -29.81 22.80 38.85
C THR A 602 -28.48 23.50 38.52
N ALA A 603 -27.45 22.74 38.13
CA ALA A 603 -26.13 23.27 37.76
C ALA A 603 -26.15 23.99 36.39
N VAL A 604 -26.86 23.45 35.39
CA VAL A 604 -27.04 24.06 34.06
C VAL A 604 -27.90 25.33 34.11
N ILE A 605 -28.79 25.46 35.09
CA ILE A 605 -29.61 26.66 35.28
C ILE A 605 -28.83 27.79 35.98
N THR A 606 -27.73 27.48 36.68
CA THR A 606 -26.96 28.46 37.48
C THR A 606 -25.66 28.93 36.82
N ARG A 607 -25.10 28.18 35.86
CA ARG A 607 -24.03 28.62 34.96
C ARG A 607 -24.41 28.29 33.52
N ASN A 608 -24.23 29.24 32.60
CA ASN A 608 -24.78 29.11 31.25
C ASN A 608 -24.21 27.96 30.40
N GLN A 609 -22.98 27.45 30.66
CA GLN A 609 -22.36 26.43 29.79
C GLN A 609 -21.36 25.51 30.53
N PHE A 610 -21.39 24.20 30.25
CA PHE A 610 -20.37 23.22 30.69
C PHE A 610 -19.75 22.51 29.49
N ARG A 611 -18.44 22.27 29.51
CA ARG A 611 -17.76 21.56 28.42
C ARG A 611 -17.89 20.05 28.58
N MET A 612 -18.40 19.39 27.55
CA MET A 612 -18.38 17.94 27.40
C MET A 612 -17.29 17.52 26.43
N HIS A 613 -16.64 16.41 26.75
CA HIS A 613 -15.75 15.70 25.81
C HIS A 613 -16.31 14.32 25.52
N VAL A 614 -16.18 13.91 24.27
CA VAL A 614 -16.61 12.60 23.76
C VAL A 614 -15.40 11.94 23.12
N THR A 615 -15.10 10.73 23.55
CA THR A 615 -14.05 9.88 22.98
C THR A 615 -14.65 8.57 22.52
N VAL A 616 -14.51 8.22 21.24
CA VAL A 616 -14.87 6.90 20.71
C VAL A 616 -13.60 6.09 20.53
N LYS A 617 -13.52 4.92 21.15
CA LYS A 617 -12.32 4.09 21.17
C LYS A 617 -12.15 3.31 19.86
N GLY A 618 -11.18 3.72 19.04
CA GLY A 618 -10.96 3.19 17.69
C GLY A 618 -10.63 1.70 17.67
N ARG A 619 -9.84 1.26 18.65
CA ARG A 619 -9.47 -0.15 18.86
C ARG A 619 -10.61 -1.07 19.28
N LEU A 620 -11.73 -0.52 19.74
CA LEU A 620 -12.90 -1.32 20.11
C LEU A 620 -13.86 -1.39 18.93
N ILE A 621 -14.21 -0.25 18.34
CA ILE A 621 -15.14 -0.19 17.20
C ILE A 621 -14.54 -0.85 15.98
N SER A 622 -15.18 -1.92 15.51
CA SER A 622 -14.68 -2.69 14.37
C SER A 622 -15.78 -3.38 13.59
N ARG A 623 -15.47 -3.81 12.36
CA ARG A 623 -16.37 -4.56 11.50
C ARG A 623 -15.64 -5.75 10.86
N PRO A 624 -16.24 -6.94 10.80
CA PRO A 624 -15.70 -8.04 10.00
C PRO A 624 -15.91 -7.80 8.50
N THR A 625 -14.90 -8.15 7.71
CA THR A 625 -14.91 -8.13 6.24
C THR A 625 -14.33 -9.44 5.72
N ASN A 626 -14.43 -9.69 4.41
CA ASN A 626 -13.82 -10.87 3.78
C ASN A 626 -12.29 -10.88 3.87
N GLN A 627 -11.66 -9.72 4.13
CA GLN A 627 -10.21 -9.53 4.24
C GLN A 627 -9.75 -9.42 5.71
N GLY A 628 -10.62 -9.74 6.68
CA GLY A 628 -10.35 -9.62 8.11
C GLY A 628 -11.18 -8.53 8.78
N ARG A 629 -10.74 -8.06 9.95
CA ARG A 629 -11.47 -7.05 10.76
C ARG A 629 -10.87 -5.66 10.55
N ILE A 630 -11.71 -4.73 10.11
CA ILE A 630 -11.35 -3.30 10.01
C ILE A 630 -11.77 -2.59 11.31
N TYR A 631 -10.98 -1.60 11.72
CA TYR A 631 -11.20 -0.82 12.95
C TYR A 631 -11.53 0.63 12.60
N LEU A 632 -12.07 1.38 13.55
CA LEU A 632 -12.29 2.82 13.39
C LEU A 632 -10.96 3.57 13.30
N ASP A 633 -10.80 4.37 12.25
CA ASP A 633 -9.83 5.45 12.17
C ASP A 633 -10.55 6.76 12.54
N GLY A 634 -10.50 7.06 13.84
CA GLY A 634 -11.21 8.17 14.44
C GLY A 634 -10.48 9.51 14.33
N GLN A 635 -9.28 9.56 13.77
CA GLN A 635 -8.44 10.75 13.79
C GLN A 635 -9.12 11.92 13.08
N VAL A 636 -9.23 13.07 13.74
CA VAL A 636 -9.87 14.28 13.19
C VAL A 636 -9.06 15.52 13.50
N PHE A 637 -9.00 16.44 12.54
CA PHE A 637 -8.27 17.70 12.66
C PHE A 637 -9.22 18.88 12.75
N GLY A 638 -8.92 19.78 13.68
CA GLY A 638 -9.69 20.99 13.89
C GLY A 638 -9.37 22.06 12.84
N THR A 639 -10.41 22.66 12.25
CA THR A 639 -10.30 23.81 11.33
C THR A 639 -10.98 25.03 11.96
N PRO A 640 -10.33 26.21 12.00
CA PRO A 640 -10.95 27.41 12.53
C PRO A 640 -12.06 27.89 11.59
N VAL A 641 -13.23 28.18 12.15
CA VAL A 641 -14.38 28.76 11.44
C VAL A 641 -14.81 30.04 12.14
N VAL A 642 -14.94 31.12 11.37
CA VAL A 642 -15.35 32.44 11.84
C VAL A 642 -16.87 32.57 11.74
N ARG A 643 -17.55 32.82 12.86
CA ARG A 643 -18.99 33.12 12.89
C ARG A 643 -19.26 34.62 12.73
N THR A 644 -18.43 35.44 13.38
CA THR A 644 -18.35 36.91 13.26
C THR A 644 -16.90 37.37 13.50
N ALA A 645 -16.57 38.65 13.28
CA ALA A 645 -15.19 39.16 13.35
C ALA A 645 -14.43 38.82 14.66
N ASP A 646 -15.15 38.60 15.77
CA ASP A 646 -14.58 38.33 17.09
C ASP A 646 -14.90 36.91 17.63
N ASP A 647 -15.52 36.03 16.83
CA ASP A 647 -15.94 34.68 17.22
C ASP A 647 -15.39 33.60 16.28
N VAL A 648 -14.25 33.02 16.67
CA VAL A 648 -13.56 31.93 15.96
C VAL A 648 -13.71 30.65 16.78
N ARG A 649 -14.31 29.61 16.17
CA ARG A 649 -14.47 28.28 16.78
C ARG A 649 -13.68 27.22 16.02
N MET A 650 -13.40 26.09 16.67
CA MET A 650 -12.77 24.93 16.03
C MET A 650 -13.80 23.89 15.59
N THR A 651 -14.06 23.79 14.29
CA THR A 651 -14.87 22.69 13.72
C THR A 651 -14.00 21.48 13.41
N LEU A 652 -14.60 20.30 13.25
CA LEU A 652 -13.89 19.08 12.84
C LEU A 652 -14.14 18.79 11.37
N GLY A 653 -13.11 18.32 10.66
CA GLY A 653 -13.25 17.79 9.31
C GLY A 653 -13.85 16.38 9.33
N PHE A 654 -14.83 16.13 8.45
CA PHE A 654 -15.39 14.80 8.20
C PHE A 654 -15.24 14.42 6.72
N PRO A 655 -15.07 13.12 6.38
CA PRO A 655 -14.96 11.97 7.29
C PRO A 655 -13.69 12.01 8.15
N SER A 656 -13.71 11.34 9.31
CA SER A 656 -12.48 11.12 10.10
C SER A 656 -11.50 10.26 9.32
N GLY A 657 -10.22 10.30 9.70
CA GLY A 657 -9.17 9.42 9.25
C GLY A 657 -7.92 10.15 8.73
N ASP A 658 -6.76 9.61 9.06
CA ASP A 658 -5.46 10.02 8.52
C ASP A 658 -4.55 8.82 8.16
N GLY A 659 -5.10 7.62 8.23
CA GLY A 659 -4.40 6.36 8.00
C GLY A 659 -3.89 5.70 9.29
N GLU A 660 -4.09 6.29 10.47
CA GLU A 660 -3.73 5.67 11.75
C GLU A 660 -4.74 4.58 12.15
N ARG A 661 -4.28 3.33 12.14
CA ARG A 661 -5.13 2.17 12.46
C ARG A 661 -5.63 2.24 13.91
N ALA A 662 -6.95 2.08 14.09
CA ALA A 662 -7.58 1.98 15.41
C ALA A 662 -7.44 3.23 16.30
N SER A 663 -7.27 4.40 15.68
CA SER A 663 -7.20 5.71 16.34
C SER A 663 -8.53 6.13 16.96
N ASP A 664 -8.48 6.83 18.10
CA ASP A 664 -9.67 7.26 18.81
C ASP A 664 -10.26 8.52 18.16
N PHE A 665 -11.59 8.63 18.08
CA PHE A 665 -12.27 9.88 17.68
C PHE A 665 -12.51 10.74 18.92
N GLU A 666 -12.07 12.00 18.88
CA GLU A 666 -12.24 12.95 19.98
C GLU A 666 -12.98 14.21 19.52
N SER A 667 -13.96 14.64 20.32
CA SER A 667 -14.72 15.87 20.06
C SER A 667 -15.19 16.50 21.38
N TRP A 668 -15.35 17.82 21.40
CA TRP A 668 -15.90 18.55 22.55
C TRP A 668 -16.97 19.55 22.13
N PHE A 669 -17.89 19.87 23.04
CA PHE A 669 -18.95 20.86 22.85
C PHE A 669 -19.42 21.39 24.20
N TYR A 670 -20.24 22.45 24.21
CA TYR A 670 -20.79 23.04 25.42
C TYR A 670 -22.25 22.64 25.62
N LEU A 671 -22.62 22.17 26.81
CA LEU A 671 -24.02 21.99 27.21
C LEU A 671 -24.58 23.28 27.78
N GLY A 672 -25.73 23.72 27.27
CA GLY A 672 -26.47 24.84 27.84
C GLY A 672 -27.82 25.08 27.16
N SER A 673 -28.50 26.15 27.56
CA SER A 673 -29.81 26.56 27.04
C SER A 673 -29.71 27.84 26.20
N GLY A 674 -29.44 27.71 24.89
CA GLY A 674 -29.43 28.84 23.93
C GLY A 674 -28.12 29.66 23.86
N GLU A 675 -27.92 30.30 22.69
CA GLU A 675 -26.67 30.86 22.11
C GLU A 675 -25.62 31.54 23.04
N PRO A 676 -24.33 31.52 22.64
CA PRO A 676 -23.28 32.23 23.37
C PRO A 676 -23.33 33.73 23.07
N GLN A 677 -23.88 34.53 23.98
CA GLN A 677 -23.50 35.94 24.07
C GLN A 677 -22.45 36.11 25.16
N ARG A 678 -21.27 36.61 24.78
CA ARG A 678 -20.34 37.17 25.78
C ARG A 678 -21.07 38.33 26.44
N VAL A 679 -21.24 38.23 27.74
CA VAL A 679 -21.89 39.25 28.53
C VAL A 679 -20.86 40.32 28.85
N HIS A 680 -21.16 41.56 28.47
CA HIS A 680 -20.38 42.75 28.82
C HIS A 680 -21.06 43.46 30.00
N ASP A 681 -20.29 44.16 30.83
CA ASP A 681 -20.86 45.00 31.89
C ASP A 681 -20.92 46.46 31.40
N ALA A 682 -22.08 47.10 31.57
CA ALA A 682 -22.18 48.54 31.38
C ALA A 682 -21.63 49.25 32.62
N VAL A 683 -21.02 50.41 32.43
CA VAL A 683 -20.40 51.14 33.53
C VAL A 683 -20.79 52.60 33.47
N LEU A 684 -21.30 53.10 34.60
CA LEU A 684 -21.45 54.53 34.85
C LEU A 684 -20.35 54.98 35.78
N MET A 685 -19.49 55.88 35.31
CA MET A 685 -18.36 56.36 36.09
C MET A 685 -18.41 57.87 36.30
N VAL A 686 -17.85 58.32 37.43
CA VAL A 686 -17.65 59.73 37.77
C VAL A 686 -16.17 60.10 37.54
N PRO A 687 -15.87 61.01 36.60
CA PRO A 687 -14.51 61.48 36.36
C PRO A 687 -13.95 62.27 37.56
N GLY A 688 -12.72 61.96 37.94
CA GLY A 688 -12.04 62.53 39.10
C GLY A 688 -11.59 63.97 38.97
N ARG A 689 -11.71 64.56 37.77
CA ARG A 689 -11.37 65.95 37.47
C ARG A 689 -12.58 66.87 37.32
N SER A 690 -13.80 66.40 37.56
CA SER A 690 -14.98 67.28 37.53
C SER A 690 -14.85 68.40 38.59
N PRO A 691 -14.94 69.68 38.17
CA PRO A 691 -14.88 70.81 39.10
C PRO A 691 -16.12 70.90 40.01
N ARG A 692 -17.25 70.27 39.65
CA ARG A 692 -18.49 70.29 40.45
C ARG A 692 -18.39 69.43 41.70
N PHE A 693 -17.55 68.40 41.65
CA PHE A 693 -17.22 67.56 42.80
C PHE A 693 -15.84 67.88 43.39
N ALA A 694 -15.20 68.98 42.95
CA ALA A 694 -13.93 69.42 43.52
C ALA A 694 -14.15 69.90 44.96
N GLY A 695 -13.43 69.30 45.91
CA GLY A 695 -13.55 69.61 47.34
C GLY A 695 -14.57 68.76 48.11
N PHE A 696 -15.24 67.80 47.48
CA PHE A 696 -16.04 66.82 48.20
C PHE A 696 -15.12 65.86 48.96
N SER A 697 -15.35 65.68 50.27
CA SER A 697 -14.69 64.62 51.04
C SER A 697 -15.12 63.24 50.55
N PRO A 698 -14.32 62.18 50.72
CA PRO A 698 -14.68 60.81 50.31
C PRO A 698 -16.08 60.40 50.79
N THR A 699 -16.40 60.62 52.07
CA THR A 699 -17.71 60.30 52.65
C THR A 699 -18.87 61.06 51.99
N ARG A 700 -18.62 62.27 51.49
CA ARG A 700 -19.63 63.08 50.78
C ARG A 700 -19.85 62.52 49.38
N MET A 701 -18.78 62.09 48.71
CA MET A 701 -18.86 61.42 47.41
C MET A 701 -19.57 60.07 47.52
N ASP A 702 -19.29 59.27 48.56
CA ASP A 702 -19.93 57.98 48.79
C ASP A 702 -21.44 58.13 48.96
N ASN A 703 -21.90 59.18 49.66
CA ASN A 703 -23.32 59.48 49.79
C ASN A 703 -23.98 59.86 48.45
N VAL A 704 -23.25 60.55 47.55
CA VAL A 704 -23.73 60.86 46.19
C VAL A 704 -23.82 59.59 45.34
N MET A 705 -22.81 58.72 45.38
CA MET A 705 -22.82 57.46 44.63
C MET A 705 -23.87 56.50 45.16
N THR A 706 -24.06 56.44 46.49
CA THR A 706 -25.15 55.68 47.10
C THR A 706 -26.51 56.23 46.66
N ALA A 707 -26.67 57.56 46.52
CA ALA A 707 -27.90 58.14 45.99
C ALA A 707 -28.13 57.74 44.52
N PHE A 708 -27.10 57.71 43.68
CA PHE A 708 -27.21 57.24 42.29
C PHE A 708 -27.53 55.75 42.21
N ASP A 709 -26.89 54.94 43.05
CA ASP A 709 -27.11 53.49 43.07
C ASP A 709 -28.56 53.15 43.43
N LEU A 710 -29.10 53.80 44.47
CA LEU A 710 -30.46 53.62 44.94
C LEU A 710 -31.53 54.25 44.03
N ALA A 711 -31.19 55.27 43.23
CA ALA A 711 -32.13 56.01 42.39
C ALA A 711 -32.40 55.37 41.03
N ILE A 712 -31.54 54.45 40.58
CA ILE A 712 -31.65 53.85 39.25
C ILE A 712 -32.17 52.42 39.38
N GLU A 713 -33.34 52.14 38.81
CA GLU A 713 -33.91 50.80 38.81
C GLU A 713 -33.20 49.89 37.80
N ARG A 714 -32.34 49.00 38.30
CA ARG A 714 -31.48 48.11 37.51
C ARG A 714 -32.27 47.20 36.55
N ALA A 715 -33.44 46.69 36.97
CA ALA A 715 -34.29 45.84 36.14
C ALA A 715 -34.83 46.58 34.90
N THR A 716 -35.24 47.83 35.07
CA THR A 716 -35.72 48.67 33.96
C THR A 716 -34.56 49.09 33.07
N LEU A 717 -33.41 49.42 33.64
CA LEU A 717 -32.20 49.77 32.90
C LEU A 717 -31.71 48.61 32.02
N LEU A 718 -31.71 47.38 32.53
CA LEU A 718 -31.31 46.18 31.77
C LEU A 718 -32.15 46.02 30.48
N GLY A 719 -33.44 46.34 30.53
CA GLY A 719 -34.32 46.28 29.36
C GLY A 719 -34.09 47.38 28.32
N LEU A 720 -33.27 48.40 28.63
CA LEU A 720 -32.92 49.51 27.73
C LEU A 720 -31.50 49.39 27.16
N LEU A 721 -30.72 48.43 27.64
CA LEU A 721 -29.39 48.12 27.12
C LEU A 721 -29.51 47.03 26.04
N PRO A 722 -28.57 46.98 25.06
CA PRO A 722 -28.50 45.87 24.13
C PRO A 722 -28.34 44.52 24.85
N ASP A 723 -28.96 43.45 24.32
CA ASP A 723 -29.07 42.12 24.97
C ASP A 723 -27.75 41.48 25.43
N ARG A 724 -26.61 41.97 24.92
CA ARG A 724 -25.26 41.51 25.29
C ARG A 724 -24.73 42.08 26.60
N TYR A 725 -25.43 43.03 27.23
CA TYR A 725 -25.00 43.67 28.47
C TYR A 725 -25.72 43.09 29.69
N ARG A 726 -25.03 43.06 30.84
CA ARG A 726 -25.65 42.80 32.14
C ARG A 726 -25.48 43.97 33.07
N VAL A 727 -26.35 43.94 34.06
CA VAL A 727 -26.49 44.95 35.08
C VAL A 727 -26.37 44.31 36.47
N GLN A 728 -25.52 44.87 37.35
CA GLN A 728 -25.34 44.37 38.71
C GLN A 728 -26.63 44.58 39.52
N GLU A 729 -27.07 43.55 40.23
CA GLU A 729 -28.23 43.69 41.13
C GLU A 729 -27.91 44.70 42.24
N ALA A 730 -28.73 45.75 42.32
CA ALA A 730 -28.67 46.78 43.34
C ALA A 730 -30.08 47.09 43.87
N THR A 731 -30.15 47.59 45.11
CA THR A 731 -31.42 47.90 45.75
C THR A 731 -31.97 49.22 45.20
N PHE A 732 -33.18 49.24 44.66
CA PHE A 732 -33.85 50.46 44.22
C PHE A 732 -34.74 51.04 45.34
N ASP A 733 -34.47 52.27 45.78
CA ASP A 733 -35.22 52.94 46.84
C ASP A 733 -35.07 54.48 46.74
N GLN A 734 -36.09 55.13 46.16
CA GLN A 734 -36.06 56.57 45.90
C GLN A 734 -36.08 57.45 47.16
N GLU A 735 -36.72 57.00 48.24
CA GLU A 735 -36.76 57.75 49.49
C GLU A 735 -35.38 57.72 50.18
N LYS A 736 -34.74 56.55 50.20
CA LYS A 736 -33.37 56.44 50.71
C LYS A 736 -32.36 57.14 49.83
N ALA A 737 -32.56 57.18 48.51
CA ALA A 737 -31.73 57.96 47.59
C ALA A 737 -31.77 59.46 47.92
N ARG A 738 -32.98 60.03 48.11
CA ARG A 738 -33.14 61.44 48.53
C ARG A 738 -32.54 61.69 49.92
N ALA A 739 -32.70 60.75 50.87
CA ALA A 739 -32.10 60.86 52.19
C ALA A 739 -30.56 60.77 52.17
N ALA A 740 -29.97 59.99 51.27
CA ALA A 740 -28.53 59.97 51.03
C ALA A 740 -28.05 61.30 50.42
N LEU A 741 -28.81 61.88 49.49
CA LEU A 741 -28.49 63.17 48.88
C LEU A 741 -28.54 64.33 49.89
N ASN A 742 -29.56 64.36 50.75
CA ASN A 742 -29.65 65.35 51.84
C ASN A 742 -28.49 65.23 52.85
N ARG A 743 -28.03 64.00 53.13
CA ARG A 743 -26.84 63.76 53.98
C ARG A 743 -25.54 64.18 53.29
N ALA A 744 -25.51 64.19 51.96
CA ALA A 744 -24.39 64.73 51.19
C ALA A 744 -24.38 66.27 51.18
N ASP A 745 -25.44 66.94 51.65
CA ASP A 745 -25.59 68.41 51.68
C ASP A 745 -25.26 69.06 50.33
N VAL A 746 -25.61 68.40 49.23
CA VAL A 746 -25.41 68.96 47.89
C VAL A 746 -26.57 69.89 47.61
N GLY A 747 -26.31 71.16 47.29
CA GLY A 747 -27.35 72.12 46.91
C GLY A 747 -28.00 71.75 45.57
N ASN A 748 -28.43 72.73 44.77
CA ASN A 748 -28.88 72.47 43.39
C ASN A 748 -27.73 71.92 42.55
N LEU A 749 -27.60 70.60 42.49
CA LEU A 749 -26.56 69.88 41.76
C LEU A 749 -27.03 69.67 40.31
N PHE A 750 -26.29 70.25 39.37
CA PHE A 750 -26.44 69.94 37.95
C PHE A 750 -25.34 68.95 37.53
N VAL A 751 -25.65 67.93 36.73
CA VAL A 751 -24.72 66.88 36.28
C VAL A 751 -24.71 66.81 34.76
N ALA A 752 -23.55 67.02 34.14
CA ALA A 752 -23.36 66.90 32.70
C ALA A 752 -22.60 65.60 32.39
N GLY A 753 -23.10 64.76 31.49
CA GLY A 753 -22.47 63.48 31.17
C GLY A 753 -22.35 63.20 29.68
N LEU A 754 -21.53 62.22 29.35
CA LEU A 754 -21.40 61.66 28.01
C LEU A 754 -21.79 60.18 28.03
N ALA A 755 -22.37 59.69 26.95
CA ALA A 755 -22.66 58.27 26.78
C ALA A 755 -22.24 57.82 25.39
N ASP A 756 -21.87 56.55 25.24
CA ASP A 756 -21.79 55.95 23.91
C ASP A 756 -23.19 56.00 23.25
N GLN A 757 -23.25 56.24 21.94
CA GLN A 757 -24.49 56.28 21.18
C GLN A 757 -25.32 55.00 21.36
N ALA A 758 -24.67 53.85 21.55
CA ALA A 758 -25.34 52.57 21.84
C ALA A 758 -26.16 52.58 23.14
N PHE A 759 -25.89 53.51 24.06
CA PHE A 759 -26.56 53.63 25.36
C PHE A 759 -27.49 54.85 25.45
N ALA A 760 -27.91 55.45 24.32
CA ALA A 760 -28.74 56.67 24.32
C ALA A 760 -30.04 56.53 25.13
N ALA A 761 -30.77 55.42 24.98
CA ALA A 761 -32.02 55.19 25.73
C ALA A 761 -31.78 55.01 27.24
N ALA A 762 -30.66 54.37 27.61
CA ALA A 762 -30.25 54.21 29.00
C ALA A 762 -29.82 55.57 29.61
N ALA A 763 -29.14 56.43 28.84
CA ALA A 763 -28.76 57.77 29.25
C ALA A 763 -29.99 58.66 29.54
N ASP A 764 -31.03 58.57 28.69
CA ASP A 764 -32.31 59.26 28.91
C ASP A 764 -32.99 58.78 30.20
N PHE A 765 -33.03 57.47 30.44
CA PHE A 765 -33.61 56.90 31.65
C PHE A 765 -32.86 57.33 32.91
N ILE A 766 -31.53 57.29 32.90
CA ILE A 766 -30.72 57.72 34.05
C ILE A 766 -30.95 59.20 34.35
N ARG A 767 -31.02 60.05 33.33
CA ARG A 767 -31.35 61.48 33.50
C ARG A 767 -32.68 61.66 34.22
N ASP A 768 -33.71 60.96 33.77
CA ASP A 768 -35.06 61.08 34.32
C ASP A 768 -35.12 60.52 35.76
N ALA A 769 -34.39 59.44 36.05
CA ALA A 769 -34.25 58.87 37.39
C ALA A 769 -33.55 59.85 38.37
N LEU A 770 -32.51 60.54 37.92
CA LEU A 770 -31.81 61.56 38.72
C LEU A 770 -32.71 62.80 38.98
N ALA A 771 -33.52 63.21 38.00
CA ALA A 771 -34.48 64.29 38.18
C ALA A 771 -35.52 63.97 39.28
N GLN A 772 -35.93 62.70 39.40
CA GLN A 772 -36.86 62.26 40.44
C GLN A 772 -36.29 62.31 41.86
N ILE A 773 -34.98 62.42 42.05
CA ILE A 773 -34.36 62.68 43.36
C ILE A 773 -33.93 64.14 43.55
N GLY A 774 -34.25 65.01 42.59
CA GLY A 774 -33.98 66.45 42.66
C GLY A 774 -32.64 66.89 42.05
N ILE A 775 -32.03 66.07 41.18
CA ILE A 775 -30.78 66.39 40.49
C ILE A 775 -31.08 66.70 39.03
N GLU A 776 -30.80 67.92 38.60
CA GLU A 776 -30.89 68.27 37.18
C GLU A 776 -29.69 67.66 36.44
N SER A 777 -29.91 67.04 35.29
CA SER A 777 -28.81 66.43 34.54
C SER A 777 -29.00 66.49 33.02
N GLN A 778 -27.90 66.46 32.30
CA GLN A 778 -27.84 66.35 30.84
C GLN A 778 -26.77 65.34 30.46
N ILE A 779 -27.17 64.19 29.93
CA ILE A 779 -26.25 63.17 29.41
C ILE A 779 -26.37 63.17 27.89
N THR A 780 -25.27 63.41 27.19
CA THR A 780 -25.25 63.55 25.71
C THR A 780 -24.63 62.29 25.08
N PRO A 781 -25.40 61.51 24.32
CA PRO A 781 -24.89 60.39 23.54
C PRO A 781 -23.99 60.87 22.38
N VAL A 782 -22.89 60.15 22.12
CA VAL A 782 -21.92 60.48 21.06
C VAL A 782 -21.43 59.22 20.34
N ASP A 783 -21.19 59.33 19.04
CA ASP A 783 -20.81 58.18 18.19
C ASP A 783 -19.40 57.63 18.46
N ASP A 784 -18.44 58.50 18.81
CA ASP A 784 -17.08 58.11 19.21
C ASP A 784 -16.74 58.74 20.56
N LEU A 785 -17.06 58.00 21.61
CA LEU A 785 -16.91 58.45 23.00
C LEU A 785 -15.45 58.71 23.38
N GLN A 786 -14.51 57.89 22.89
CA GLN A 786 -13.09 58.03 23.24
C GLN A 786 -12.50 59.31 22.63
N THR A 787 -12.79 59.56 21.36
CA THR A 787 -12.32 60.76 20.67
C THR A 787 -12.95 62.03 21.25
N GLU A 788 -14.26 62.03 21.51
CA GLU A 788 -14.95 63.19 22.09
C GLU A 788 -14.42 63.54 23.49
N ILE A 789 -14.15 62.53 24.33
CA ILE A 789 -13.54 62.74 25.66
C ILE A 789 -12.16 63.39 25.53
N ALA A 790 -11.31 62.90 24.62
CA ALA A 790 -9.98 63.46 24.39
C ALA A 790 -10.06 64.92 23.91
N VAL A 791 -10.99 65.24 23.00
CA VAL A 791 -11.20 66.60 22.47
C VAL A 791 -11.64 67.56 23.57
N ARG A 792 -12.65 67.19 24.38
CA ARG A 792 -13.15 68.07 25.46
C ARG A 792 -12.13 68.29 26.56
N MET A 793 -11.41 67.24 26.93
CA MET A 793 -10.33 67.35 27.90
C MET A 793 -9.19 68.26 27.42
N ALA A 794 -8.83 68.20 26.13
CA ALA A 794 -7.84 69.10 25.55
C ALA A 794 -8.32 70.57 25.50
N ALA A 795 -9.64 70.79 25.36
CA ALA A 795 -10.26 72.12 25.41
C ALA A 795 -10.49 72.64 26.85
N GLY A 796 -10.27 71.82 27.88
CA GLY A 796 -10.54 72.17 29.28
C GLY A 796 -12.03 72.17 29.65
N ASP A 797 -12.88 71.52 28.84
CA ASP A 797 -14.30 71.33 29.11
C ASP A 797 -14.51 70.00 29.84
N PHE A 798 -15.05 70.06 31.06
CA PHE A 798 -15.14 68.90 31.96
C PHE A 798 -16.58 68.43 32.10
N PHE A 799 -16.76 67.11 32.16
CA PHE A 799 -18.02 66.42 32.40
C PHE A 799 -17.97 65.62 33.69
N ASP A 800 -19.15 65.28 34.19
CA ASP A 800 -19.42 64.76 35.52
C ASP A 800 -19.76 63.26 35.53
N LEU A 801 -20.24 62.71 34.42
CA LEU A 801 -20.57 61.30 34.26
C LEU A 801 -20.17 60.77 32.88
N VAL A 802 -19.79 59.50 32.82
CA VAL A 802 -19.62 58.77 31.56
C VAL A 802 -20.30 57.42 31.65
N LEU A 803 -21.14 57.11 30.67
CA LEU A 803 -21.77 55.79 30.49
C LEU A 803 -21.12 55.07 29.31
N CYS A 804 -20.41 53.98 29.58
CA CYS A 804 -19.69 53.22 28.56
C CYS A 804 -19.65 51.72 28.85
N ASP A 805 -19.14 50.95 27.89
CA ASP A 805 -18.77 49.56 28.09
C ASP A 805 -17.56 49.48 29.04
N GLN A 806 -17.56 48.54 30.00
CA GLN A 806 -16.44 48.36 30.91
C GLN A 806 -15.10 48.14 30.17
N ALA A 807 -15.12 47.50 28.99
CA ALA A 807 -13.93 47.24 28.20
C ALA A 807 -13.22 48.53 27.74
N LEU A 808 -13.92 49.67 27.69
CA LEU A 808 -13.35 50.97 27.31
C LEU A 808 -12.59 51.64 28.46
N MET A 809 -12.74 51.16 29.70
CA MET A 809 -12.12 51.79 30.89
C MET A 809 -10.60 51.98 30.77
N PRO A 810 -9.79 50.99 30.34
CA PRO A 810 -8.35 51.18 30.21
C PRO A 810 -7.98 52.25 29.18
N ALA A 811 -8.70 52.29 28.06
CA ALA A 811 -8.47 53.25 26.98
C ALA A 811 -8.83 54.69 27.41
N LEU A 812 -9.85 54.84 28.26
CA LEU A 812 -10.26 56.14 28.82
C LEU A 812 -9.30 56.61 29.91
N GLU A 813 -8.73 55.71 30.72
CA GLU A 813 -7.66 56.02 31.67
C GLU A 813 -6.38 56.48 30.95
N GLU A 814 -5.99 55.81 29.85
CA GLU A 814 -4.86 56.22 29.00
C GLU A 814 -5.07 57.61 28.37
N ALA A 815 -6.32 57.96 28.04
CA ALA A 815 -6.69 59.30 27.56
C ALA A 815 -6.63 60.39 28.67
N GLY A 816 -6.23 60.04 29.89
CA GLY A 816 -5.99 60.96 31.01
C GLY A 816 -7.20 61.17 31.92
N LEU A 817 -8.27 60.38 31.75
CA LEU A 817 -9.45 60.42 32.59
C LEU A 817 -9.23 59.58 33.86
N ALA A 818 -8.85 60.23 34.97
CA ALA A 818 -8.78 59.54 36.25
C ALA A 818 -10.19 59.28 36.80
N VAL A 819 -10.50 58.07 37.25
CA VAL A 819 -11.83 57.70 37.76
C VAL A 819 -11.90 57.87 39.28
N ARG A 820 -12.94 58.54 39.78
CA ARG A 820 -13.14 58.73 41.24
C ARG A 820 -14.07 57.72 41.86
N ALA A 821 -15.08 57.30 41.12
CA ALA A 821 -16.04 56.29 41.54
C ALA A 821 -16.65 55.64 40.30
N THR A 822 -16.97 54.36 40.42
CA THR A 822 -17.49 53.54 39.33
C THR A 822 -18.68 52.75 39.83
N LEU A 823 -19.74 52.78 39.05
CA LEU A 823 -20.93 51.98 39.26
C LEU A 823 -20.99 50.98 38.09
N VAL A 824 -20.80 49.70 38.40
CA VAL A 824 -21.06 48.64 37.42
C VAL A 824 -22.58 48.59 37.30
N LEU A 825 -23.05 49.12 36.17
CA LEU A 825 -24.46 49.22 35.89
C LEU A 825 -24.92 47.88 35.46
#